data_AF-A0A222P3R5-F1
#
_entry.id   AF-A0A222P3R5-F1
#
_cell.length_a   1.000
_cell.length_b   1.000
_cell.length_c   1.000
_cell.angle_alpha   90.00
_cell.angle_beta   90.00
_cell.angle_gamma   90.00
#
_symmetry.space_group_name_H-M   'P 1'
#
loop_
_entity.id
_entity.type
_entity.pdbx_description
1 polymer ?
#
loop_
_entity_poly.entity_id
_entity_poly.type
_entity_poly.pdbx_seq_one_letter_code
_entity_poly.pdbx_strand_id
1 'polypeptide(L)'
;MLKDALLRMADVFSPAALLNGQEYQQKGYVLTIRLSDGLLKARVKGRSSQIYDVHIDLKSWPTTPAHCSCQYRINCEHAAASLFSLQVRENYDIPAPQNYHREESLGTWLASLREKEEKKVKKDNTHELVYLIELQLTEYEHRVLIKLALAKRRKRGGLGKKIFFNTVTDSRRQYFTDEDEHIVTLLIERNNSRGWFERFALRNSELLKEILNTGRAYLSQHVESKLQLGEPVNAKLVWRLTPNGNQTAILENEDDAEAILPVFLDKPWYFDEALNTLGLLAMPYPVGTIKKVLKAPPVGLENVSNIIQQMTVMCPDLPPPKIFEKKETYHIEPSILIRFDAIELKKRFLMPTEIPHFLFVADIFFNYDGVKVKIEDAPKKLVKDAGKKLIEIPRNIPLEKKIHAEITQVLALRSPNLGEKIECEYDISHEKVLANLHNEDDLAKLYKNILPLFEKRDWKVEFTHPVYQEIIDADEVEWFSEVEERGNDFFSYQLGILIDGKQVSIVPLVAELIARLDKNKIDNLPDHTVVKMPLPEGKTLQVTLGRVKPLIRFLLQYGTRHLKDETRLRISRYQLILMRETEQAMLAISARWLGAETIRRQLNQLTSLTSLPNIEVPSGLETSLRDYQQEGLNWLQFLRLSQFGGCWQMTWA
;
A
#
# COMPACT_ATOMS: atom_id res chain seq x y z
N MET A 1 -62.96 -19.82 18.35
CA MET A 1 -62.31 -20.12 17.05
C MET A 1 -61.38 -19.00 16.59
N LEU A 2 -61.88 -17.88 16.01
CA LEU A 2 -60.99 -16.79 15.58
C LEU A 2 -60.24 -16.17 16.77
N LYS A 3 -60.93 -15.92 17.88
CA LYS A 3 -60.32 -15.40 19.12
C LYS A 3 -59.20 -16.32 19.65
N ASP A 4 -59.42 -17.64 19.66
CA ASP A 4 -58.41 -18.62 20.09
C ASP A 4 -57.22 -18.70 19.12
N ALA A 5 -57.46 -18.56 17.82
CA ALA A 5 -56.41 -18.52 16.83
C ALA A 5 -55.55 -17.24 16.94
N LEU A 6 -56.20 -16.10 17.16
CA LEU A 6 -55.51 -14.83 17.36
C LEU A 6 -54.66 -14.83 18.64
N LEU A 7 -55.15 -15.45 19.73
CA LEU A 7 -54.41 -15.61 20.99
C LEU A 7 -53.12 -16.44 20.85
N ARG A 8 -53.11 -17.44 19.98
CA ARG A 8 -51.96 -18.32 19.76
C ARG A 8 -50.96 -17.77 18.73
N MET A 9 -51.23 -16.62 18.12
CA MET A 9 -50.35 -16.05 17.08
C MET A 9 -48.94 -15.76 17.61
N ALA A 10 -48.83 -15.24 18.83
CA ALA A 10 -47.55 -14.93 19.45
C ALA A 10 -46.67 -16.17 19.71
N ASP A 11 -47.30 -17.33 19.90
CA ASP A 11 -46.61 -18.59 20.21
C ASP A 11 -46.22 -19.37 18.95
N VAL A 12 -46.92 -19.13 17.83
CA VAL A 12 -46.80 -19.93 16.59
C VAL A 12 -45.97 -19.23 15.52
N PHE A 13 -46.03 -17.90 15.45
CA PHE A 13 -45.26 -17.11 14.48
C PHE A 13 -43.98 -16.56 15.12
N SER A 14 -42.91 -16.50 14.34
CA SER A 14 -41.68 -15.84 14.80
C SER A 14 -41.91 -14.33 14.99
N PRO A 15 -41.17 -13.66 15.89
CA PRO A 15 -41.27 -12.21 16.08
C PRO A 15 -41.09 -11.41 14.78
N ALA A 16 -40.16 -11.84 13.92
CA ALA A 16 -39.92 -11.23 12.61
C ALA A 16 -41.11 -11.42 11.63
N ALA A 17 -41.75 -12.60 11.63
CA ALA A 17 -42.92 -12.85 10.79
C ALA A 17 -44.14 -12.03 11.28
N LEU A 18 -44.30 -11.83 12.58
CA LEU A 18 -45.34 -10.98 13.15
C LEU A 18 -45.12 -9.50 12.84
N LEU A 19 -43.89 -8.99 12.98
CA LEU A 19 -43.54 -7.60 12.67
C LEU A 19 -43.79 -7.27 11.19
N ASN A 20 -43.26 -8.12 10.29
CA ASN A 20 -43.45 -7.97 8.84
C ASN A 20 -44.93 -8.19 8.45
N GLY A 21 -45.61 -9.15 9.08
CA GLY A 21 -47.03 -9.40 8.83
C GLY A 21 -47.91 -8.22 9.19
N GLN A 22 -47.66 -7.58 10.33
CA GLN A 22 -48.36 -6.36 10.75
C GLN A 22 -48.05 -5.19 9.79
N GLU A 23 -46.81 -5.04 9.35
CA GLU A 23 -46.41 -4.03 8.36
C GLU A 23 -47.17 -4.21 7.03
N TYR A 24 -47.29 -5.44 6.53
CA TYR A 24 -48.01 -5.75 5.29
C TYR A 24 -49.51 -5.45 5.41
N GLN A 25 -50.10 -5.73 6.57
CA GLN A 25 -51.49 -5.36 6.84
C GLN A 25 -51.66 -3.82 6.88
N GLN A 26 -50.78 -3.09 7.56
CA GLN A 26 -50.79 -1.62 7.64
C GLN A 26 -50.63 -0.97 6.27
N LYS A 27 -49.80 -1.54 5.40
CA LYS A 27 -49.57 -1.06 4.02
C LYS A 27 -50.69 -1.46 3.04
N GLY A 28 -51.71 -2.18 3.50
CA GLY A 28 -52.83 -2.61 2.66
C GLY A 28 -52.45 -3.67 1.61
N TYR A 29 -51.42 -4.48 1.88
CA TYR A 29 -50.96 -5.51 0.93
C TYR A 29 -51.80 -6.79 0.95
N VAL A 30 -52.72 -6.92 1.92
CA VAL A 30 -53.74 -7.97 1.91
C VAL A 30 -54.86 -7.55 0.97
N LEU A 31 -54.85 -8.10 -0.25
CA LEU A 31 -55.74 -7.68 -1.34
C LEU A 31 -57.16 -8.22 -1.15
N THR A 32 -57.27 -9.49 -0.75
CA THR A 32 -58.56 -10.13 -0.49
C THR A 32 -58.45 -11.09 0.68
N ILE A 33 -59.51 -11.17 1.48
CA ILE A 33 -59.61 -12.11 2.58
C ILE A 33 -61.03 -12.63 2.72
N ARG A 34 -61.16 -13.96 2.81
CA ARG A 34 -62.43 -14.68 2.98
C ARG A 34 -62.27 -15.70 4.09
N LEU A 35 -63.25 -15.71 4.98
CA LEU A 35 -63.38 -16.71 6.04
C LEU A 35 -64.70 -17.45 5.82
N SER A 36 -64.65 -18.77 5.68
CA SER A 36 -65.84 -19.60 5.49
C SER A 36 -65.66 -20.93 6.21
N ASP A 37 -66.58 -21.26 7.11
CA ASP A 37 -66.59 -22.50 7.91
C ASP A 37 -65.25 -22.87 8.57
N GLY A 38 -64.53 -21.86 9.07
CA GLY A 38 -63.22 -22.01 9.72
C GLY A 38 -62.02 -22.01 8.78
N LEU A 39 -62.21 -22.02 7.46
CA LEU A 39 -61.13 -21.92 6.48
C LEU A 39 -60.92 -20.46 6.05
N LEU A 40 -59.72 -19.95 6.29
CA LEU A 40 -59.26 -18.65 5.87
C LEU A 40 -58.50 -18.77 4.55
N LYS A 41 -58.95 -18.02 3.54
CA LYS A 41 -58.25 -17.84 2.27
C LYS A 41 -57.94 -16.36 2.05
N ALA A 42 -56.69 -16.04 1.77
CA ALA A 42 -56.28 -14.66 1.53
C ALA A 42 -55.30 -14.55 0.35
N ARG A 43 -55.32 -13.39 -0.32
CA ARG A 43 -54.29 -13.00 -1.29
C ARG A 43 -53.49 -11.84 -0.77
N VAL A 44 -52.18 -12.01 -0.69
CA VAL A 44 -51.26 -11.02 -0.14
C VAL A 44 -50.20 -10.67 -1.17
N LYS A 45 -50.00 -9.38 -1.40
CA LYS A 45 -48.96 -8.85 -2.28
C LYS A 45 -47.61 -8.83 -1.55
N GLY A 46 -46.59 -9.45 -2.11
CA GLY A 46 -45.21 -9.44 -1.64
C GLY A 46 -44.45 -8.15 -1.96
N ARG A 47 -43.27 -7.97 -1.36
CA ARG A 47 -42.36 -6.83 -1.62
C ARG A 47 -41.93 -6.71 -3.10
N SER A 48 -41.81 -7.84 -3.82
CA SER A 48 -41.53 -7.91 -5.26
C SER A 48 -42.77 -7.69 -6.15
N SER A 49 -43.90 -7.26 -5.57
CA SER A 49 -45.21 -7.16 -6.23
C SER A 49 -45.84 -8.48 -6.72
N GLN A 50 -45.24 -9.64 -6.41
CA GLN A 50 -45.86 -10.95 -6.65
C GLN A 50 -47.02 -11.21 -5.67
N ILE A 51 -48.07 -11.90 -6.12
CA ILE A 51 -49.24 -12.23 -5.28
C ILE A 51 -49.10 -13.66 -4.75
N TYR A 52 -49.28 -13.82 -3.43
CA TYR A 52 -49.26 -15.10 -2.75
C TYR A 52 -50.65 -15.46 -2.22
N ASP A 53 -51.04 -16.73 -2.41
CA ASP A 53 -52.25 -17.30 -1.85
C ASP A 53 -51.95 -17.95 -0.50
N VAL A 54 -52.71 -17.57 0.51
CA VAL A 54 -52.60 -18.02 1.89
C VAL A 54 -53.84 -18.83 2.25
N HIS A 55 -53.62 -19.98 2.89
CA HIS A 55 -54.65 -20.92 3.34
C HIS A 55 -54.40 -21.28 4.81
N ILE A 56 -55.37 -21.03 5.68
CA ILE A 56 -55.29 -21.35 7.11
C ILE A 56 -56.59 -22.01 7.55
N ASP A 57 -56.53 -23.24 8.05
CA ASP A 57 -57.68 -23.90 8.67
C ASP A 57 -57.69 -23.61 10.18
N LEU A 58 -58.57 -22.71 10.62
CA LEU A 58 -58.66 -22.27 12.01
C LEU A 58 -59.22 -23.35 12.95
N LYS A 59 -59.80 -24.45 12.45
CA LYS A 59 -60.28 -25.57 13.29
C LYS A 59 -59.13 -26.45 13.76
N SER A 60 -58.13 -26.62 12.92
CA SER A 60 -56.98 -27.53 13.11
C SER A 60 -55.67 -26.79 13.40
N TRP A 61 -55.63 -25.47 13.21
CA TRP A 61 -54.49 -24.62 13.56
C TRP A 61 -54.38 -24.41 15.09
N PRO A 62 -53.18 -24.52 15.70
CA PRO A 62 -51.85 -24.57 15.07
C PRO A 62 -51.29 -25.96 14.75
N THR A 63 -52.02 -27.05 15.01
CA THR A 63 -51.55 -28.43 14.75
C THR A 63 -51.28 -28.67 13.27
N THR A 64 -52.15 -28.16 12.39
CA THR A 64 -51.84 -27.99 10.97
C THR A 64 -51.41 -26.54 10.73
N PRO A 65 -50.20 -26.30 10.22
CA PRO A 65 -49.70 -24.94 10.15
C PRO A 65 -50.29 -24.17 8.95
N ALA A 66 -50.20 -22.85 8.99
CA ALA A 66 -50.72 -21.99 7.92
C ALA A 66 -49.90 -22.18 6.63
N HIS A 67 -50.55 -22.43 5.50
CA HIS A 67 -49.86 -22.63 4.22
C HIS A 67 -49.91 -21.38 3.34
N CYS A 68 -48.80 -21.11 2.66
CA CYS A 68 -48.68 -20.01 1.72
C CYS A 68 -47.94 -20.45 0.45
N SER A 69 -48.29 -19.90 -0.71
CA SER A 69 -47.54 -20.12 -1.96
C SER A 69 -46.16 -19.42 -2.02
N CYS A 70 -45.71 -18.77 -0.94
CA CYS A 70 -44.38 -18.17 -0.86
C CYS A 70 -43.29 -19.22 -0.57
N GLN A 71 -42.01 -18.82 -0.69
CA GLN A 71 -40.86 -19.71 -0.50
C GLN A 71 -40.78 -20.33 0.91
N TYR A 72 -41.24 -19.60 1.93
CA TYR A 72 -41.28 -20.10 3.32
C TYR A 72 -42.36 -21.15 3.56
N ARG A 73 -43.40 -21.19 2.71
CA ARG A 73 -44.52 -22.15 2.64
C ARG A 73 -45.40 -22.31 3.89
N ILE A 74 -44.88 -22.09 5.09
CA ILE A 74 -45.51 -22.41 6.37
C ILE A 74 -45.34 -21.24 7.34
N ASN A 75 -46.42 -20.80 8.01
CA ASN A 75 -46.43 -19.76 9.06
C ASN A 75 -45.58 -18.51 8.72
N CYS A 76 -45.63 -18.09 7.46
CA CYS A 76 -44.86 -16.95 6.95
C CYS A 76 -45.49 -15.59 7.31
N GLU A 77 -44.79 -14.50 6.99
CA GLU A 77 -45.27 -13.13 7.16
C GLU A 77 -46.60 -12.84 6.43
N HIS A 78 -46.85 -13.48 5.29
CA HIS A 78 -48.13 -13.35 4.56
C HIS A 78 -49.30 -14.00 5.31
N ALA A 79 -49.04 -15.12 6.00
CA ALA A 79 -50.04 -15.77 6.84
C ALA A 79 -50.34 -14.94 8.10
N ALA A 80 -49.31 -14.36 8.72
CA ALA A 80 -49.48 -13.42 9.82
C ALA A 80 -50.27 -12.17 9.38
N ALA A 81 -49.93 -11.57 8.23
CA ALA A 81 -50.65 -10.43 7.66
C ALA A 81 -52.15 -10.72 7.43
N SER A 82 -52.47 -11.93 7.00
CA SER A 82 -53.85 -12.35 6.76
C SER A 82 -54.64 -12.44 8.08
N LEU A 83 -54.04 -12.97 9.15
CA LEU A 83 -54.68 -13.00 10.47
C LEU A 83 -54.84 -11.59 11.07
N PHE A 84 -53.83 -10.72 10.94
CA PHE A 84 -53.94 -9.31 11.34
C PHE A 84 -55.05 -8.58 10.56
N SER A 85 -55.19 -8.86 9.27
CA SER A 85 -56.25 -8.26 8.46
C SER A 85 -57.65 -8.71 8.88
N LEU A 86 -57.82 -9.96 9.33
CA LEU A 86 -59.08 -10.40 9.95
C LEU A 86 -59.30 -9.78 11.32
N GLN A 87 -58.26 -9.66 12.14
CA GLN A 87 -58.34 -9.02 13.45
C GLN A 87 -58.88 -7.59 13.34
N VAL A 88 -58.33 -6.79 12.42
CA VAL A 88 -58.77 -5.40 12.20
C VAL A 88 -60.19 -5.35 11.64
N ARG A 89 -60.57 -6.31 10.77
CA ARG A 89 -61.93 -6.37 10.21
C ARG A 89 -62.99 -6.73 11.26
N GLU A 90 -62.65 -7.60 12.20
CA GLU A 90 -63.57 -8.11 13.24
C GLU A 90 -63.43 -7.39 14.60
N ASN A 91 -62.57 -6.36 14.67
CA ASN A 91 -62.34 -5.49 15.83
C ASN A 91 -61.99 -6.23 17.15
N TYR A 92 -61.04 -7.16 17.10
CA TYR A 92 -60.57 -7.92 18.27
C TYR A 92 -59.20 -7.45 18.79
N ASP A 93 -59.06 -7.33 20.11
CA ASP A 93 -57.77 -7.09 20.78
C ASP A 93 -57.10 -8.39 21.23
N ILE A 94 -55.81 -8.53 20.96
CA ILE A 94 -54.99 -9.72 21.31
C ILE A 94 -54.04 -9.34 22.46
N PRO A 95 -54.07 -10.06 23.59
CA PRO A 95 -53.09 -9.89 24.65
C PRO A 95 -51.69 -10.37 24.23
N ALA A 96 -50.64 -9.74 24.76
CA ALA A 96 -49.25 -10.12 24.53
C ALA A 96 -48.90 -11.53 25.09
N PRO A 97 -47.83 -12.18 24.57
CA PRO A 97 -47.40 -13.49 25.06
C PRO A 97 -47.09 -13.50 26.57
N GLN A 98 -47.50 -14.57 27.27
CA GLN A 98 -47.56 -14.65 28.74
C GLN A 98 -46.21 -14.50 29.48
N ASN A 99 -45.07 -14.49 28.78
CA ASN A 99 -43.74 -14.38 29.38
C ASN A 99 -43.28 -12.95 29.71
N TYR A 100 -44.17 -11.96 29.63
CA TYR A 100 -43.90 -10.58 30.05
C TYR A 100 -44.94 -10.12 31.08
N HIS A 101 -44.48 -9.70 32.26
CA HIS A 101 -45.31 -9.12 33.30
C HIS A 101 -45.86 -7.75 32.86
N ARG A 102 -47.02 -7.73 32.20
CA ARG A 102 -48.06 -6.67 32.19
C ARG A 102 -49.13 -7.03 31.16
N GLU A 103 -50.38 -6.62 31.42
CA GLU A 103 -51.52 -6.71 30.50
C GLU A 103 -51.32 -5.77 29.27
N GLU A 104 -50.26 -5.98 28.50
CA GLU A 104 -50.01 -5.24 27.26
C GLU A 104 -50.66 -5.97 26.07
N SER A 105 -51.21 -5.20 25.11
CA SER A 105 -51.70 -5.78 23.86
C SER A 105 -50.52 -6.14 22.96
N LEU A 106 -50.72 -7.13 22.08
CA LEU A 106 -49.73 -7.58 21.10
C LEU A 106 -49.26 -6.41 20.20
N GLY A 107 -50.11 -5.42 19.96
CA GLY A 107 -49.76 -4.19 19.24
C GLY A 107 -48.73 -3.34 19.97
N THR A 108 -48.88 -3.13 21.27
CA THR A 108 -47.93 -2.37 22.11
C THR A 108 -46.60 -3.10 22.24
N TRP A 109 -46.63 -4.43 22.34
CA TRP A 109 -45.42 -5.26 22.35
C TRP A 109 -44.65 -5.15 21.02
N LEU A 110 -45.32 -5.25 19.87
CA LEU A 110 -44.69 -5.07 18.55
C LEU A 110 -44.13 -3.65 18.37
N ALA A 111 -44.80 -2.62 18.89
CA ALA A 111 -44.29 -1.24 18.89
C ALA A 111 -43.00 -1.10 19.71
N SER A 112 -42.92 -1.75 20.88
CA SER A 112 -41.70 -1.78 21.70
C SER A 112 -40.54 -2.52 21.03
N LEU A 113 -40.83 -3.54 20.21
CA LEU A 113 -39.84 -4.23 19.39
C LEU A 113 -39.35 -3.36 18.24
N ARG A 114 -40.25 -2.63 17.55
CA ARG A 114 -39.86 -1.65 16.52
C ARG A 114 -38.97 -0.55 17.11
N GLU A 115 -39.32 0.02 18.26
CA GLU A 115 -38.46 1.00 18.93
C GLU A 115 -37.10 0.42 19.34
N LYS A 116 -37.03 -0.86 19.70
CA LYS A 116 -35.75 -1.54 20.02
C LYS A 116 -34.92 -1.87 18.79
N GLU A 117 -35.54 -2.10 17.62
CA GLU A 117 -34.84 -2.26 16.33
C GLU A 117 -34.39 -0.91 15.76
N GLU A 118 -35.25 0.12 15.76
CA GLU A 118 -34.93 1.47 15.29
C GLU A 118 -33.84 2.15 16.14
N LYS A 119 -33.82 1.91 17.46
CA LYS A 119 -32.77 2.46 18.35
C LYS A 119 -31.42 1.74 18.25
N LYS A 120 -31.27 0.68 17.44
CA LYS A 120 -30.01 -0.09 17.34
C LYS A 120 -29.05 0.30 16.22
N VAL A 121 -29.42 1.13 15.24
CA VAL A 121 -28.47 1.59 14.21
C VAL A 121 -27.87 2.94 14.59
N LYS A 122 -27.04 2.97 15.63
CA LYS A 122 -26.05 4.05 15.76
C LYS A 122 -24.90 3.70 14.80
N LYS A 123 -24.77 4.43 13.68
CA LYS A 123 -23.63 4.32 12.75
C LYS A 123 -22.34 4.47 13.57
N ASP A 124 -21.53 3.41 13.62
CA ASP A 124 -20.26 3.40 14.35
C ASP A 124 -19.13 3.87 13.40
N ASN A 125 -18.51 5.00 13.71
CA ASN A 125 -17.45 5.63 12.89
C ASN A 125 -16.06 4.99 13.06
N THR A 126 -15.98 3.81 13.68
CA THR A 126 -14.70 3.14 13.97
C THR A 126 -14.12 2.35 12.80
N HIS A 127 -14.98 1.80 11.92
CA HIS A 127 -14.58 0.98 10.77
C HIS A 127 -15.17 1.52 9.47
N GLU A 128 -14.44 1.33 8.37
CA GLU A 128 -14.90 1.67 7.02
C GLU A 128 -14.82 0.44 6.11
N LEU A 129 -15.75 0.38 5.15
CA LEU A 129 -15.74 -0.61 4.08
C LEU A 129 -14.63 -0.29 3.08
N VAL A 130 -13.90 -1.33 2.67
CA VAL A 130 -12.78 -1.27 1.75
C VAL A 130 -13.00 -2.25 0.61
N TYR A 131 -12.71 -1.80 -0.61
CA TYR A 131 -12.81 -2.60 -1.83
C TYR A 131 -11.42 -3.01 -2.29
N LEU A 132 -11.12 -4.30 -2.23
CA LEU A 132 -9.90 -4.86 -2.82
C LEU A 132 -10.17 -5.30 -4.25
N ILE A 133 -9.40 -4.75 -5.18
CA ILE A 133 -9.51 -4.98 -6.61
C ILE A 133 -8.40 -5.93 -7.05
N GLU A 134 -8.78 -7.01 -7.69
CA GLU A 134 -7.88 -7.97 -8.34
C GLU A 134 -8.17 -7.96 -9.84
N LEU A 135 -7.17 -7.62 -10.66
CA LEU A 135 -7.29 -7.60 -12.12
C LEU A 135 -6.95 -9.00 -12.66
N GLN A 136 -7.93 -9.67 -13.28
CA GLN A 136 -7.69 -10.94 -13.98
C GLN A 136 -7.82 -10.72 -15.48
N LEU A 137 -6.66 -10.56 -16.13
CA LEU A 137 -6.52 -10.30 -17.56
C LEU A 137 -6.14 -11.59 -18.27
N THR A 138 -7.10 -12.48 -18.54
CA THR A 138 -6.83 -13.75 -19.24
C THR A 138 -7.02 -13.63 -20.74
N GLU A 139 -6.48 -14.58 -21.50
CA GLU A 139 -6.58 -14.65 -22.97
C GLU A 139 -8.03 -14.61 -23.49
N TYR A 140 -8.99 -15.10 -22.71
CA TYR A 140 -10.39 -15.18 -23.13
C TYR A 140 -11.22 -13.99 -22.64
N GLU A 141 -10.95 -13.48 -21.45
CA GLU A 141 -11.76 -12.44 -20.84
C GLU A 141 -11.01 -11.64 -19.77
N HIS A 142 -11.19 -10.30 -19.80
CA HIS A 142 -10.74 -9.43 -18.73
C HIS A 142 -11.88 -9.27 -17.73
N ARG A 143 -11.58 -9.52 -16.45
CA ARG A 143 -12.54 -9.32 -15.36
C ARG A 143 -11.85 -8.60 -14.21
N VAL A 144 -12.62 -7.75 -13.54
CA VAL A 144 -12.19 -7.12 -12.29
C VAL A 144 -12.89 -7.87 -11.16
N LEU A 145 -12.12 -8.44 -10.24
CA LEU A 145 -12.68 -9.10 -9.06
C LEU A 145 -12.61 -8.16 -7.87
N ILE A 146 -13.71 -8.04 -7.14
CA ILE A 146 -13.81 -7.22 -5.94
C ILE A 146 -13.95 -8.11 -4.72
N LYS A 147 -13.09 -7.91 -3.74
CA LYS A 147 -13.18 -8.52 -2.41
C LYS A 147 -13.47 -7.44 -1.38
N LEU A 148 -14.42 -7.70 -0.49
CA LEU A 148 -14.84 -6.75 0.53
C LEU A 148 -14.08 -6.98 1.85
N ALA A 149 -13.68 -5.89 2.49
CA ALA A 149 -13.06 -5.92 3.81
C ALA A 149 -13.54 -4.76 4.68
N LEU A 150 -13.58 -4.97 6.00
CA LEU A 150 -13.73 -3.89 6.97
C LEU A 150 -12.37 -3.53 7.54
N ALA A 151 -12.06 -2.25 7.62
CA ALA A 151 -10.80 -1.78 8.18
C ALA A 151 -11.04 -0.70 9.23
N LYS A 152 -10.28 -0.78 10.34
CA LYS A 152 -10.40 0.19 11.43
C LYS A 152 -9.72 1.52 11.06
N ARG A 153 -10.39 2.64 11.26
CA ARG A 153 -9.84 3.97 10.97
C ARG A 153 -8.78 4.36 12.02
N ARG A 154 -7.57 4.75 11.60
CA ARG A 154 -6.52 5.23 12.51
C ARG A 154 -6.64 6.74 12.74
N LYS A 155 -6.34 7.19 13.96
CA LYS A 155 -6.46 8.59 14.41
C LYS A 155 -5.62 9.63 13.63
N ARG A 156 -4.65 9.21 12.81
CA ARG A 156 -3.74 10.08 12.03
C ARG A 156 -3.95 10.00 10.51
N GLY A 157 -5.05 9.41 10.05
CA GLY A 157 -5.26 9.10 8.63
C GLY A 157 -4.54 7.79 8.27
N GLY A 158 -5.28 6.86 7.66
CA GLY A 158 -4.78 5.52 7.30
C GLY A 158 -5.63 4.39 7.88
N LEU A 159 -5.58 3.25 7.20
CA LEU A 159 -6.35 2.05 7.54
C LEU A 159 -5.58 1.13 8.47
N GLY A 160 -6.29 0.52 9.42
CA GLY A 160 -5.82 -0.60 10.22
C GLY A 160 -5.85 -1.92 9.46
N LYS A 161 -5.72 -3.03 10.18
CA LYS A 161 -5.81 -4.39 9.60
C LYS A 161 -7.17 -4.57 8.91
N LYS A 162 -7.14 -5.05 7.66
CA LYS A 162 -8.32 -5.38 6.86
C LYS A 162 -8.88 -6.74 7.30
N ILE A 163 -10.18 -6.80 7.58
CA ILE A 163 -10.89 -8.02 7.98
C ILE A 163 -11.84 -8.40 6.83
N PHE A 164 -11.49 -9.46 6.11
CA PHE A 164 -12.31 -9.98 5.02
C PHE A 164 -13.61 -10.58 5.54
N PHE A 165 -14.67 -10.41 4.77
CA PHE A 165 -15.94 -11.03 5.06
C PHE A 165 -16.65 -11.48 3.79
N ASN A 166 -17.45 -12.53 3.95
CA ASN A 166 -18.06 -13.25 2.85
C ASN A 166 -19.60 -13.21 2.92
N THR A 167 -20.16 -12.48 3.88
CA THR A 167 -21.62 -12.36 4.10
C THR A 167 -21.95 -10.93 4.53
N VAL A 168 -23.08 -10.37 4.08
CA VAL A 168 -23.55 -9.05 4.56
C VAL A 168 -24.63 -9.27 5.62
N THR A 169 -24.28 -9.06 6.89
CA THR A 169 -25.20 -9.12 8.04
C THR A 169 -25.62 -7.72 8.47
N ASP A 170 -26.74 -7.57 9.19
CA ASP A 170 -27.20 -6.27 9.70
C ASP A 170 -26.16 -5.58 10.60
N SER A 171 -25.41 -6.37 11.36
CA SER A 171 -24.28 -5.91 12.18
C SER A 171 -23.09 -5.38 11.37
N ARG A 172 -23.02 -5.64 10.06
CA ARG A 172 -21.98 -5.10 9.17
C ARG A 172 -22.49 -3.89 8.39
N ARG A 173 -23.78 -3.88 8.03
CA ARG A 173 -24.43 -2.74 7.38
C ARG A 173 -24.34 -1.45 8.20
N GLN A 174 -24.18 -1.54 9.53
CA GLN A 174 -23.95 -0.36 10.38
C GLN A 174 -22.67 0.43 10.05
N TYR A 175 -21.70 -0.18 9.35
CA TYR A 175 -20.45 0.47 8.92
C TYR A 175 -20.48 0.95 7.47
N PHE A 176 -21.59 0.72 6.75
CA PHE A 176 -21.72 1.08 5.34
C PHE A 176 -22.27 2.51 5.23
N THR A 177 -21.72 3.27 4.31
CA THR A 177 -22.33 4.52 3.85
C THR A 177 -23.50 4.21 2.90
N ASP A 178 -24.33 5.20 2.62
CA ASP A 178 -25.48 5.00 1.72
C ASP A 178 -25.00 4.67 0.29
N GLU A 179 -23.84 5.20 -0.11
CA GLU A 179 -23.12 4.84 -1.34
C GLU A 179 -22.63 3.38 -1.30
N ASP A 180 -22.05 2.93 -0.18
CA ASP A 180 -21.59 1.55 -0.03
C ASP A 180 -22.73 0.55 -0.11
N GLU A 181 -23.86 0.87 0.52
CA GLU A 181 -25.04 0.02 0.51
C GLU A 181 -25.57 -0.14 -0.92
N HIS A 182 -25.57 0.94 -1.71
CA HIS A 182 -25.92 0.92 -3.13
C HIS A 182 -24.97 0.03 -3.94
N ILE A 183 -23.66 0.27 -3.84
CA ILE A 183 -22.62 -0.49 -4.55
C ILE A 183 -22.68 -1.98 -4.20
N VAL A 184 -22.74 -2.32 -2.90
CA VAL A 184 -22.76 -3.72 -2.45
C VAL A 184 -24.04 -4.43 -2.86
N THR A 185 -25.18 -3.75 -2.84
CA THR A 185 -26.45 -4.31 -3.32
C THR A 185 -26.35 -4.64 -4.82
N LEU A 186 -25.85 -3.71 -5.64
CA LEU A 186 -25.65 -3.95 -7.07
C LEU A 186 -24.66 -5.11 -7.35
N LEU A 187 -23.58 -5.21 -6.55
CA LEU A 187 -22.62 -6.30 -6.67
C LEU A 187 -23.25 -7.66 -6.38
N ILE A 188 -24.07 -7.77 -5.32
CA ILE A 188 -24.76 -9.00 -4.93
C ILE A 188 -25.79 -9.41 -5.99
N GLU A 189 -26.62 -8.46 -6.45
CA GLU A 189 -27.66 -8.70 -7.45
C GLU A 189 -27.05 -9.20 -8.77
N ARG A 190 -26.01 -8.52 -9.28
CA ARG A 190 -25.38 -8.88 -10.56
C ARG A 190 -24.61 -10.20 -10.53
N ASN A 191 -24.10 -10.59 -9.37
CA ASN A 191 -23.38 -11.86 -9.19
C ASN A 191 -24.30 -13.00 -8.70
N ASN A 192 -25.62 -12.78 -8.61
CA ASN A 192 -26.59 -13.77 -8.11
C ASN A 192 -26.18 -14.44 -6.78
N SER A 193 -25.48 -13.70 -5.92
CA SER A 193 -24.89 -14.25 -4.69
C SER A 193 -25.95 -14.41 -3.61
N ARG A 194 -26.29 -15.66 -3.24
CA ARG A 194 -27.31 -15.97 -2.24
C ARG A 194 -26.75 -15.93 -0.82
N GLY A 195 -26.40 -14.71 -0.36
CA GLY A 195 -25.98 -14.43 1.02
C GLY A 195 -24.52 -14.72 1.35
N TRP A 196 -23.88 -15.68 0.67
CA TRP A 196 -22.44 -15.93 0.74
C TRP A 196 -21.74 -15.58 -0.58
N PHE A 197 -20.56 -14.96 -0.49
CA PHE A 197 -19.69 -14.59 -1.61
C PHE A 197 -18.23 -14.64 -1.18
N GLU A 198 -17.32 -14.98 -2.09
CA GLU A 198 -15.88 -14.86 -1.84
C GLU A 198 -15.29 -13.61 -2.52
N ARG A 199 -15.69 -13.40 -3.77
CA ARG A 199 -15.33 -12.26 -4.62
C ARG A 199 -16.51 -11.94 -5.55
N PHE A 200 -16.64 -10.69 -5.96
CA PHE A 200 -17.61 -10.26 -6.97
C PHE A 200 -16.92 -10.04 -8.30
N ALA A 201 -17.44 -10.62 -9.38
CA ALA A 201 -16.97 -10.31 -10.72
C ALA A 201 -17.63 -9.03 -11.22
N LEU A 202 -16.80 -8.12 -11.72
CA LEU A 202 -17.20 -6.83 -12.26
C LEU A 202 -16.78 -6.73 -13.72
N ARG A 203 -17.77 -6.43 -14.56
CA ARG A 203 -17.62 -6.14 -16.00
C ARG A 203 -18.19 -4.79 -16.41
N ASN A 204 -18.68 -4.01 -15.44
CA ASN A 204 -19.37 -2.76 -15.69
C ASN A 204 -18.53 -1.58 -15.23
N SER A 205 -18.33 -0.64 -16.14
CA SER A 205 -17.48 0.52 -15.96
C SER A 205 -18.06 1.54 -15.00
N GLU A 206 -19.38 1.70 -14.96
CA GLU A 206 -20.02 2.69 -14.08
C GLU A 206 -19.85 2.30 -12.62
N LEU A 207 -20.11 1.04 -12.30
CA LEU A 207 -19.91 0.51 -10.95
C LEU A 207 -18.43 0.48 -10.54
N LEU A 208 -17.50 0.28 -11.49
CA LEU A 208 -16.06 0.43 -11.22
C LEU A 208 -15.72 1.89 -10.87
N LYS A 209 -16.27 2.84 -11.61
CA LYS A 209 -16.06 4.28 -11.39
C LYS A 209 -16.63 4.72 -10.05
N GLU A 210 -17.83 4.25 -9.68
CA GLU A 210 -18.43 4.48 -8.36
C GLU A 210 -17.52 3.97 -7.24
N ILE A 211 -17.00 2.74 -7.36
CA ILE A 211 -16.06 2.16 -6.38
C ILE A 211 -14.78 3.00 -6.25
N LEU A 212 -14.18 3.43 -7.37
CA LEU A 212 -12.97 4.25 -7.35
C LEU A 212 -13.23 5.64 -6.75
N ASN A 213 -14.38 6.24 -7.03
CA ASN A 213 -14.78 7.54 -6.48
C ASN A 213 -14.94 7.53 -4.95
N THR A 214 -15.23 6.36 -4.35
CA THR A 214 -15.25 6.25 -2.88
C THR A 214 -13.89 6.56 -2.23
N GLY A 215 -12.79 6.51 -3.00
CA GLY A 215 -11.43 6.67 -2.48
C GLY A 215 -10.98 5.55 -1.53
N ARG A 216 -11.71 4.42 -1.50
CA ARG A 216 -11.48 3.26 -0.62
C ARG A 216 -11.19 1.98 -1.42
N ALA A 217 -10.75 2.13 -2.66
CA ALA A 217 -10.31 1.05 -3.53
C ALA A 217 -8.80 0.78 -3.37
N TYR A 218 -8.41 -0.48 -3.28
CA TYR A 218 -7.02 -0.91 -3.07
C TYR A 218 -6.70 -2.10 -3.97
N LEU A 219 -5.46 -2.20 -4.45
CA LEU A 219 -5.01 -3.34 -5.24
C LEU A 219 -4.78 -4.56 -4.34
N SER A 220 -5.26 -5.73 -4.76
CA SER A 220 -5.12 -6.98 -4.02
C SER A 220 -3.77 -7.66 -4.30
N GLN A 221 -2.67 -7.04 -3.89
CA GLN A 221 -1.28 -7.55 -3.98
C GLN A 221 -0.59 -7.57 -2.60
N HIS A 222 0.65 -8.05 -2.51
CA HIS A 222 1.44 -8.06 -1.26
C HIS A 222 1.53 -6.68 -0.61
N VAL A 223 1.61 -5.62 -1.43
CA VAL A 223 1.45 -4.22 -1.01
C VAL A 223 0.07 -3.77 -1.46
N GLU A 224 -0.84 -3.58 -0.51
CA GLU A 224 -2.21 -3.11 -0.79
C GLU A 224 -2.20 -1.60 -1.06
N SER A 225 -1.71 -1.20 -2.23
CA SER A 225 -1.66 0.18 -2.70
C SER A 225 -3.06 0.72 -2.98
N LYS A 226 -3.29 1.99 -2.65
CA LYS A 226 -4.57 2.65 -2.90
C LYS A 226 -4.72 2.94 -4.41
N LEU A 227 -5.82 2.50 -5.00
CA LEU A 227 -6.16 2.79 -6.39
C LEU A 227 -6.89 4.12 -6.50
N GLN A 228 -6.59 4.87 -7.55
CA GLN A 228 -7.23 6.15 -7.86
C GLN A 228 -7.88 6.12 -9.24
N LEU A 229 -8.96 6.89 -9.40
CA LEU A 229 -9.55 7.12 -10.72
C LEU A 229 -8.63 8.09 -11.48
N GLY A 230 -8.05 7.62 -12.57
CA GLY A 230 -7.23 8.42 -13.48
C GLY A 230 -8.07 9.19 -14.49
N GLU A 231 -7.49 10.27 -15.04
CA GLU A 231 -8.10 11.01 -16.15
C GLU A 231 -8.18 10.13 -17.42
N PRO A 232 -9.17 10.36 -18.30
CA PRO A 232 -9.25 9.63 -19.56
C PRO A 232 -8.01 9.85 -20.44
N VAL A 233 -7.47 8.77 -20.99
CA VAL A 233 -6.28 8.79 -21.86
C VAL A 233 -6.67 8.41 -23.28
N ASN A 234 -6.15 9.14 -24.27
CA ASN A 234 -6.27 8.79 -25.68
C ASN A 234 -5.13 7.84 -26.07
N ALA A 235 -5.48 6.71 -26.69
CA ALA A 235 -4.52 5.71 -27.11
C ALA A 235 -4.61 5.41 -28.60
N LYS A 236 -3.43 5.18 -29.17
CA LYS A 236 -3.24 4.73 -30.54
C LYS A 236 -2.60 3.35 -30.57
N LEU A 237 -2.88 2.58 -31.61
CA LEU A 237 -2.25 1.28 -31.82
C LEU A 237 -0.91 1.48 -32.52
N VAL A 238 0.16 0.87 -32.00
CA VAL A 238 1.49 0.93 -32.60
C VAL A 238 2.09 -0.47 -32.64
N TRP A 239 2.79 -0.78 -33.74
CA TRP A 239 3.54 -2.03 -33.87
C TRP A 239 4.96 -1.80 -33.41
N ARG A 240 5.31 -2.42 -32.27
CA ARG A 240 6.65 -2.31 -31.69
C ARG A 240 7.51 -3.49 -32.13
N LEU A 241 8.70 -3.19 -32.65
CA LEU A 241 9.69 -4.20 -33.00
C LEU A 241 10.37 -4.71 -31.73
N THR A 242 10.26 -6.01 -31.49
CA THR A 242 11.03 -6.71 -30.46
C THR A 242 12.44 -7.03 -30.98
N PRO A 243 13.45 -7.12 -30.09
CA PRO A 243 14.82 -7.46 -30.49
C PRO A 243 14.97 -8.77 -31.27
N ASN A 244 13.99 -9.67 -31.14
CA ASN A 244 14.00 -11.00 -31.76
C ASN A 244 13.60 -10.97 -33.24
N GLY A 245 13.22 -9.82 -33.80
CA GLY A 245 12.77 -9.71 -35.18
C GLY A 245 11.26 -9.82 -35.36
N ASN A 246 10.50 -9.83 -34.27
CA ASN A 246 9.04 -9.88 -34.33
C ASN A 246 8.44 -8.52 -33.99
N GLN A 247 7.35 -8.16 -34.65
CA GLN A 247 6.55 -6.99 -34.32
C GLN A 247 5.31 -7.42 -33.54
N THR A 248 5.04 -6.72 -32.43
CA THR A 248 3.84 -6.94 -31.61
C THR A 248 3.04 -5.65 -31.55
N ALA A 249 1.73 -5.78 -31.71
CA ALA A 249 0.82 -4.65 -31.57
C ALA A 249 0.65 -4.32 -30.09
N ILE A 250 0.78 -3.04 -29.76
CA ILE A 250 0.58 -2.50 -28.41
C ILE A 250 -0.23 -1.20 -28.50
N LEU A 251 -0.83 -0.79 -27.40
CA LEU A 251 -1.43 0.53 -27.28
C LEU A 251 -0.44 1.47 -26.62
N GLU A 252 -0.27 2.65 -27.21
CA GLU A 252 0.54 3.73 -26.67
C GLU A 252 -0.33 4.95 -26.41
N ASN A 253 -0.03 5.69 -25.35
CA ASN A 253 -0.63 7.00 -25.12
C ASN A 253 -0.25 7.95 -26.27
N GLU A 254 -1.18 8.78 -26.70
CA GLU A 254 -0.91 9.75 -27.77
C GLU A 254 0.04 10.86 -27.34
N ASP A 255 0.03 11.25 -26.06
CA ASP A 255 0.76 12.41 -25.54
C ASP A 255 2.24 12.11 -25.23
N ASP A 256 2.54 10.99 -24.57
CA ASP A 256 3.89 10.63 -24.09
C ASP A 256 4.49 9.39 -24.78
N ALA A 257 3.72 8.69 -25.62
CA ALA A 257 4.09 7.43 -26.27
C ALA A 257 4.44 6.27 -25.30
N GLU A 258 4.01 6.35 -24.05
CA GLU A 258 4.17 5.24 -23.10
C GLU A 258 3.21 4.10 -23.41
N ALA A 259 3.66 2.86 -23.16
CA ALA A 259 2.84 1.68 -23.41
C ALA A 259 1.74 1.57 -22.35
N ILE A 260 0.51 1.38 -22.79
CA ILE A 260 -0.67 1.30 -21.93
C ILE A 260 -1.09 -0.16 -21.78
N LEU A 261 -1.39 -0.60 -20.56
CA LEU A 261 -2.02 -1.88 -20.30
C LEU A 261 -3.56 -1.77 -20.34
N PRO A 262 -4.24 -2.27 -21.39
CA PRO A 262 -5.69 -2.13 -21.51
C PRO A 262 -6.45 -3.14 -20.65
N VAL A 263 -7.49 -2.67 -19.98
CA VAL A 263 -8.48 -3.47 -19.26
C VAL A 263 -9.82 -3.39 -20.00
N PHE A 264 -10.22 -4.46 -20.67
CA PHE A 264 -11.41 -4.44 -21.51
C PHE A 264 -12.67 -4.98 -20.80
N LEU A 265 -13.48 -4.07 -20.26
CA LEU A 265 -14.79 -4.36 -19.69
C LEU A 265 -15.91 -4.11 -20.72
N ASP A 266 -17.05 -3.57 -20.30
CA ASP A 266 -18.07 -2.99 -21.18
C ASP A 266 -17.57 -1.71 -21.88
N LYS A 267 -16.70 -0.94 -21.23
CA LYS A 267 -15.88 0.11 -21.84
C LYS A 267 -14.39 -0.24 -21.71
N PRO A 268 -13.53 0.28 -22.59
CA PRO A 268 -12.08 0.16 -22.45
C PRO A 268 -11.55 1.05 -21.31
N TRP A 269 -10.70 0.47 -20.47
CA TRP A 269 -9.96 1.13 -19.39
C TRP A 269 -8.47 0.93 -19.58
N TYR A 270 -7.66 1.71 -18.89
CA TYR A 270 -6.24 1.46 -18.70
C TYR A 270 -5.92 1.23 -17.23
N PHE A 271 -4.83 0.52 -16.97
CA PHE A 271 -4.22 0.40 -15.65
C PHE A 271 -2.78 0.90 -15.71
N ASP A 272 -2.46 1.90 -14.88
CA ASP A 272 -1.10 2.38 -14.65
C ASP A 272 -0.62 1.85 -13.29
N GLU A 273 0.34 0.93 -13.35
CA GLU A 273 0.91 0.28 -12.18
C GLU A 273 1.81 1.20 -11.35
N ALA A 274 2.50 2.16 -11.99
CA ALA A 274 3.41 3.08 -11.31
C ALA A 274 2.63 4.07 -10.45
N LEU A 275 1.56 4.64 -11.00
CA LEU A 275 0.71 5.60 -10.29
C LEU A 275 -0.44 4.93 -9.52
N ASN A 276 -0.64 3.62 -9.69
CA ASN A 276 -1.79 2.87 -9.15
C ASN A 276 -3.12 3.51 -9.58
N THR A 277 -3.26 3.84 -10.87
CA THR A 277 -4.47 4.49 -11.40
C THR A 277 -5.21 3.59 -12.39
N LEU A 278 -6.53 3.67 -12.34
CA LEU A 278 -7.43 3.07 -13.33
C LEU A 278 -8.23 4.21 -13.97
N GLY A 279 -8.17 4.34 -15.29
CA GLY A 279 -8.90 5.38 -16.02
C GLY A 279 -9.55 4.86 -17.29
N LEU A 280 -10.40 5.68 -17.89
CA LEU A 280 -11.03 5.36 -19.17
C LEU A 280 -10.01 5.49 -20.30
N LEU A 281 -10.08 4.56 -21.25
CA LEU A 281 -9.17 4.51 -22.40
C LEU A 281 -9.94 4.85 -23.67
N ALA A 282 -9.77 6.06 -24.19
CA ALA A 282 -10.36 6.47 -25.45
C ALA A 282 -9.46 5.99 -26.60
N MET A 283 -10.07 5.39 -27.62
CA MET A 283 -9.38 4.94 -28.82
C MET A 283 -10.27 5.19 -30.04
N PRO A 284 -9.70 5.56 -31.19
CA PRO A 284 -10.46 5.77 -32.42
C PRO A 284 -10.94 4.45 -33.08
N TYR A 285 -10.66 3.30 -32.46
CA TYR A 285 -10.87 1.98 -33.05
C TYR A 285 -11.93 1.14 -32.32
N PRO A 286 -12.66 0.25 -33.02
CA PRO A 286 -13.58 -0.68 -32.37
C PRO A 286 -12.87 -1.67 -31.43
N VAL A 287 -13.37 -1.77 -30.18
CA VAL A 287 -12.79 -2.63 -29.12
C VAL A 287 -12.67 -4.09 -29.56
N GLY A 288 -13.66 -4.62 -30.30
CA GLY A 288 -13.65 -6.00 -30.78
C GLY A 288 -12.48 -6.30 -31.74
N THR A 289 -12.09 -5.33 -32.56
CA THR A 289 -10.98 -5.46 -33.52
C THR A 289 -9.64 -5.31 -32.81
N ILE A 290 -9.51 -4.32 -31.92
CA ILE A 290 -8.31 -4.11 -31.10
C ILE A 290 -7.98 -5.35 -30.25
N LYS A 291 -9.00 -5.95 -29.60
CA LYS A 291 -8.82 -7.21 -28.86
C LYS A 291 -8.23 -8.34 -29.70
N LYS A 292 -8.56 -8.42 -30.99
CA LYS A 292 -8.02 -9.47 -31.87
C LYS A 292 -6.58 -9.17 -32.26
N VAL A 293 -6.25 -7.92 -32.57
CA VAL A 293 -4.90 -7.54 -33.00
C VAL A 293 -3.90 -7.56 -31.85
N LEU A 294 -4.27 -7.11 -30.66
CA LEU A 294 -3.42 -7.23 -29.46
C LEU A 294 -3.17 -8.69 -29.05
N LYS A 295 -4.06 -9.61 -29.45
CA LYS A 295 -3.91 -11.06 -29.23
C LYS A 295 -3.24 -11.77 -30.41
N ALA A 296 -2.94 -11.07 -31.50
CA ALA A 296 -2.30 -11.68 -32.64
C ALA A 296 -0.90 -12.18 -32.25
N PRO A 297 -0.46 -13.33 -32.78
CA PRO A 297 0.89 -13.80 -32.54
C PRO A 297 1.91 -12.76 -33.04
N PRO A 298 3.10 -12.69 -32.43
CA PRO A 298 4.16 -11.81 -32.89
C PRO A 298 4.47 -12.03 -34.37
N VAL A 299 4.57 -10.93 -35.11
CA VAL A 299 4.72 -10.94 -36.57
C VAL A 299 6.19 -10.87 -36.96
N GLY A 300 6.73 -11.97 -37.49
CA GLY A 300 8.09 -11.99 -38.03
C GLY A 300 8.24 -11.09 -39.26
N LEU A 301 9.42 -10.47 -39.42
CA LEU A 301 9.73 -9.53 -40.50
C LEU A 301 9.47 -10.11 -41.91
N GLU A 302 9.66 -11.41 -42.11
CA GLU A 302 9.38 -12.10 -43.38
C GLU A 302 7.90 -12.18 -43.73
N ASN A 303 7.01 -12.17 -42.74
CA ASN A 303 5.57 -12.33 -42.92
C ASN A 303 4.80 -11.01 -42.91
N VAL A 304 5.46 -9.89 -42.60
CA VAL A 304 4.86 -8.56 -42.50
C VAL A 304 4.05 -8.20 -43.75
N SER A 305 4.61 -8.38 -44.95
CA SER A 305 3.93 -8.00 -46.20
C SER A 305 2.61 -8.73 -46.42
N ASN A 306 2.55 -10.03 -46.09
CA ASN A 306 1.33 -10.83 -46.21
C ASN A 306 0.28 -10.38 -45.16
N ILE A 307 0.72 -10.14 -43.93
CA ILE A 307 -0.18 -9.69 -42.86
C ILE A 307 -0.75 -8.30 -43.16
N ILE A 308 0.03 -7.39 -43.74
CA ILE A 308 -0.47 -6.08 -44.19
C ILE A 308 -1.57 -6.24 -45.25
N GLN A 309 -1.40 -7.14 -46.21
CA GLN A 309 -2.45 -7.41 -47.21
C GLN A 309 -3.73 -7.95 -46.56
N GLN A 310 -3.60 -8.87 -45.60
CA GLN A 310 -4.75 -9.41 -44.86
C GLN A 310 -5.42 -8.34 -43.97
N MET A 311 -4.64 -7.50 -43.29
CA MET A 311 -5.14 -6.43 -42.43
C MET A 311 -5.86 -5.35 -43.23
N THR A 312 -5.37 -4.99 -44.42
CA THR A 312 -6.04 -4.02 -45.30
C THR A 312 -7.47 -4.45 -45.65
N VAL A 313 -7.72 -5.77 -45.76
CA VAL A 313 -9.05 -6.32 -46.06
C VAL A 313 -9.92 -6.45 -44.81
N MET A 314 -9.34 -6.93 -43.70
CA MET A 314 -10.10 -7.27 -42.49
C MET A 314 -10.31 -6.08 -41.54
N CYS A 315 -9.37 -5.14 -41.49
CA CYS A 315 -9.27 -4.07 -40.50
C CYS A 315 -8.60 -2.81 -41.10
N PRO A 316 -9.20 -2.15 -42.12
CA PRO A 316 -8.57 -1.05 -42.86
C PRO A 316 -8.25 0.18 -41.99
N ASP A 317 -9.00 0.38 -40.90
CA ASP A 317 -8.84 1.54 -40.01
C ASP A 317 -7.69 1.37 -39.00
N LEU A 318 -7.07 0.19 -38.93
CA LEU A 318 -5.97 -0.08 -38.00
C LEU A 318 -4.61 0.17 -38.65
N PRO A 319 -3.64 0.75 -37.91
CA PRO A 319 -2.29 0.92 -38.42
C PRO A 319 -1.63 -0.43 -38.69
N PRO A 320 -1.03 -0.63 -39.87
CA PRO A 320 -0.34 -1.87 -40.23
C PRO A 320 1.02 -2.02 -39.53
N PRO A 321 1.57 -3.24 -39.44
CA PRO A 321 2.96 -3.44 -39.06
C PRO A 321 3.92 -2.70 -39.99
N LYS A 322 5.09 -2.36 -39.48
CA LYS A 322 6.07 -1.53 -40.18
C LYS A 322 6.91 -2.35 -41.15
N ILE A 323 7.05 -1.87 -42.39
CA ILE A 323 8.01 -2.42 -43.36
C ILE A 323 9.30 -1.60 -43.27
N PHE A 324 10.44 -2.29 -43.27
CA PHE A 324 11.76 -1.67 -43.32
C PHE A 324 12.35 -1.82 -44.73
N GLU A 325 12.62 -0.70 -45.40
CA GLU A 325 13.11 -0.69 -46.79
C GLU A 325 14.61 -1.00 -46.89
N LYS A 326 15.37 -0.66 -45.85
CA LYS A 326 16.83 -0.81 -45.81
C LYS A 326 17.25 -1.53 -44.55
N LYS A 327 18.24 -2.39 -44.70
CA LYS A 327 18.82 -3.21 -43.63
C LYS A 327 20.31 -2.96 -43.55
N GLU A 328 20.80 -2.63 -42.36
CA GLU A 328 22.22 -2.43 -42.07
C GLU A 328 22.65 -3.40 -40.98
N THR A 329 23.83 -3.98 -41.10
CA THR A 329 24.37 -4.92 -40.11
C THR A 329 25.57 -4.32 -39.42
N TYR A 330 25.52 -4.21 -38.09
CA TYR A 330 26.60 -3.68 -37.26
C TYR A 330 27.16 -4.79 -36.37
N HIS A 331 28.48 -4.94 -36.36
CA HIS A 331 29.15 -5.89 -35.47
C HIS A 331 29.62 -5.15 -34.23
N ILE A 332 29.03 -5.48 -33.09
CA ILE A 332 29.25 -4.81 -31.80
C ILE A 332 29.64 -5.89 -30.79
N GLU A 333 30.68 -5.64 -29.99
CA GLU A 333 31.01 -6.51 -28.87
C GLU A 333 30.09 -6.23 -27.68
N PRO A 334 29.56 -7.27 -26.99
CA PRO A 334 28.62 -7.08 -25.90
C PRO A 334 29.33 -6.50 -24.66
N SER A 335 28.69 -5.50 -24.05
CA SER A 335 29.02 -5.14 -22.67
C SER A 335 28.33 -6.12 -21.70
N ILE A 336 29.00 -6.46 -20.60
CA ILE A 336 28.50 -7.45 -19.65
C ILE A 336 27.80 -6.75 -18.49
N LEU A 337 26.61 -7.25 -18.15
CA LEU A 337 25.86 -6.84 -16.98
C LEU A 337 25.51 -8.06 -16.14
N ILE A 338 25.88 -8.03 -14.87
CA ILE A 338 25.55 -9.06 -13.89
C ILE A 338 24.56 -8.47 -12.90
N ARG A 339 23.38 -9.07 -12.80
CA ARG A 339 22.32 -8.60 -11.89
C ARG A 339 22.16 -9.57 -10.73
N PHE A 340 22.31 -9.09 -9.51
CA PHE A 340 22.13 -9.85 -8.29
C PHE A 340 20.74 -9.58 -7.70
N ASP A 341 20.05 -10.63 -7.31
CA ASP A 341 18.74 -10.57 -6.70
C ASP A 341 18.62 -11.58 -5.54
N ALA A 342 17.58 -11.45 -4.72
CA ALA A 342 17.34 -12.35 -3.61
C ALA A 342 15.86 -12.69 -3.51
N ILE A 343 15.56 -13.97 -3.35
CA ILE A 343 14.20 -14.50 -3.28
C ILE A 343 13.93 -14.93 -1.84
N GLU A 344 12.88 -14.38 -1.22
CA GLU A 344 12.47 -14.78 0.12
C GLU A 344 11.83 -16.17 0.10
N LEU A 345 12.36 -17.10 0.90
CA LEU A 345 11.83 -18.46 1.02
C LEU A 345 10.84 -18.54 2.19
N LYS A 346 9.74 -19.27 2.01
CA LYS A 346 8.76 -19.46 3.09
C LYS A 346 9.35 -20.28 4.23
N LYS A 347 8.97 -19.91 5.46
CA LYS A 347 9.29 -20.68 6.67
C LYS A 347 8.74 -22.10 6.55
N ARG A 348 9.57 -23.11 6.86
CA ARG A 348 9.06 -24.42 7.26
C ARG A 348 8.22 -24.26 8.53
N PHE A 349 7.06 -24.92 8.58
CA PHE A 349 6.20 -25.01 9.77
C PHE A 349 6.89 -25.56 11.05
N LEU A 350 8.17 -25.93 10.98
CA LEU A 350 8.91 -26.64 12.04
C LEU A 350 10.12 -25.88 12.63
N MET A 351 10.39 -24.63 12.26
CA MET A 351 11.51 -23.86 12.85
C MET A 351 11.09 -22.45 13.30
N PRO A 352 11.19 -22.12 14.60
CA PRO A 352 10.93 -20.79 15.11
C PRO A 352 12.21 -19.96 15.05
N THR A 353 12.57 -19.46 13.89
CA THR A 353 13.53 -18.35 13.77
C THR A 353 12.84 -17.14 13.16
N GLU A 354 13.09 -15.95 13.74
CA GLU A 354 12.50 -14.68 13.33
C GLU A 354 13.20 -14.05 12.11
N ILE A 355 14.29 -14.65 11.62
CA ILE A 355 15.13 -14.10 10.56
C ILE A 355 14.63 -14.59 9.19
N PRO A 356 14.39 -13.69 8.21
CA PRO A 356 14.02 -14.08 6.85
C PRO A 356 15.15 -14.88 6.19
N HIS A 357 14.79 -15.94 5.47
CA HIS A 357 15.74 -16.77 4.74
C HIS A 357 15.68 -16.41 3.25
N PHE A 358 16.82 -15.97 2.70
CA PHE A 358 16.92 -15.54 1.31
C PHE A 358 17.70 -16.55 0.48
N LEU A 359 17.21 -16.80 -0.73
CA LEU A 359 17.92 -17.47 -1.80
C LEU A 359 18.56 -16.40 -2.70
N PHE A 360 19.89 -16.29 -2.67
CA PHE A 360 20.62 -15.33 -3.51
C PHE A 360 20.75 -15.89 -4.93
N VAL A 361 20.34 -15.09 -5.92
CA VAL A 361 20.37 -15.44 -7.34
C VAL A 361 21.13 -14.39 -8.16
N ALA A 362 21.67 -14.78 -9.31
CA ALA A 362 22.32 -13.86 -10.23
C ALA A 362 21.99 -14.15 -11.70
N ASP A 363 21.69 -13.11 -12.45
CA ASP A 363 21.47 -13.16 -13.89
C ASP A 363 22.65 -12.55 -14.64
N ILE A 364 23.01 -13.15 -15.77
CA ILE A 364 24.05 -12.64 -16.68
C ILE A 364 23.38 -12.14 -17.96
N PHE A 365 23.58 -10.86 -18.26
CA PHE A 365 23.08 -10.20 -19.45
C PHE A 365 24.23 -9.73 -20.35
N PHE A 366 24.07 -9.96 -21.65
CA PHE A 366 24.91 -9.42 -22.71
C PHE A 366 24.17 -8.25 -23.34
N ASN A 367 24.76 -7.06 -23.24
CA ASN A 367 24.17 -5.83 -23.72
C ASN A 367 24.83 -5.37 -25.04
N TYR A 368 24.04 -5.41 -26.11
CA TYR A 368 24.41 -4.94 -27.44
C TYR A 368 23.69 -3.62 -27.72
N ASP A 369 24.41 -2.50 -27.60
CA ASP A 369 23.89 -1.15 -27.90
C ASP A 369 22.52 -0.83 -27.24
N GLY A 370 22.38 -1.20 -25.97
CA GLY A 370 21.18 -1.00 -25.15
C GLY A 370 20.21 -2.19 -25.12
N VAL A 371 20.41 -3.20 -25.97
CA VAL A 371 19.60 -4.42 -25.99
C VAL A 371 20.23 -5.48 -25.09
N LYS A 372 19.61 -5.75 -23.93
CA LYS A 372 20.02 -6.78 -22.97
C LYS A 372 19.45 -8.15 -23.39
N VAL A 373 20.31 -9.18 -23.51
CA VAL A 373 19.90 -10.56 -23.79
C VAL A 373 20.60 -11.56 -22.88
N LYS A 374 19.94 -12.69 -22.60
CA LYS A 374 20.51 -13.85 -21.92
C LYS A 374 21.09 -14.84 -22.94
N ILE A 375 21.98 -15.70 -22.48
CA ILE A 375 22.57 -16.75 -23.34
C ILE A 375 21.53 -17.75 -23.84
N GLU A 376 20.47 -17.96 -23.07
CA GLU A 376 19.37 -18.90 -23.34
C GLU A 376 18.38 -18.37 -24.39
N ASP A 377 18.45 -17.06 -24.70
CA ASP A 377 17.53 -16.43 -25.66
C ASP A 377 17.72 -17.01 -27.06
N ALA A 378 16.62 -17.41 -27.68
CA ALA A 378 16.58 -18.09 -28.97
C ALA A 378 17.22 -17.34 -30.17
N PRO A 379 17.06 -16.02 -30.36
CA PRO A 379 17.53 -15.37 -31.58
C PRO A 379 19.04 -15.20 -31.57
N LYS A 380 19.70 -15.65 -32.65
CA LYS A 380 21.15 -15.46 -32.87
C LYS A 380 21.52 -14.03 -33.33
N LYS A 381 20.52 -13.22 -33.64
CA LYS A 381 20.65 -11.87 -34.20
C LYS A 381 19.62 -10.99 -33.53
N LEU A 382 20.04 -9.79 -33.17
CA LEU A 382 19.18 -8.77 -32.58
C LEU A 382 18.83 -7.74 -33.63
N VAL A 383 17.63 -7.20 -33.56
CA VAL A 383 17.22 -6.11 -34.44
C VAL A 383 16.78 -4.89 -33.66
N LYS A 384 16.99 -3.72 -34.26
CA LYS A 384 16.61 -2.42 -33.71
C LYS A 384 16.02 -1.55 -34.80
N ASP A 385 14.96 -0.83 -34.44
CA ASP A 385 14.33 0.15 -35.32
C ASP A 385 15.13 1.46 -35.30
N ALA A 386 15.57 1.92 -36.48
CA ALA A 386 16.22 3.21 -36.68
C ALA A 386 15.44 4.06 -37.70
N GLY A 387 14.14 4.20 -37.50
CA GLY A 387 13.25 4.97 -38.37
C GLY A 387 12.93 4.21 -39.65
N LYS A 388 13.51 4.60 -40.79
CA LYS A 388 13.29 3.89 -42.07
C LYS A 388 14.21 2.67 -42.28
N LYS A 389 15.15 2.46 -41.36
CA LYS A 389 16.17 1.40 -41.46
C LYS A 389 16.00 0.40 -40.32
N LEU A 390 16.25 -0.87 -40.63
CA LEU A 390 16.41 -1.93 -39.66
C LEU A 390 17.90 -2.14 -39.40
N ILE A 391 18.32 -1.99 -38.15
CA ILE A 391 19.68 -2.34 -37.71
C ILE A 391 19.66 -3.80 -37.24
N GLU A 392 20.50 -4.64 -37.81
CA GLU A 392 20.75 -6.01 -37.36
C GLU A 392 22.11 -6.09 -36.66
N ILE A 393 22.13 -6.69 -35.47
CA ILE A 393 23.33 -6.92 -34.67
C ILE A 393 23.48 -8.43 -34.47
N PRO A 394 24.44 -9.09 -35.14
CA PRO A 394 24.69 -10.51 -34.93
C PRO A 394 25.33 -10.72 -33.56
N ARG A 395 24.79 -11.67 -32.79
CA ARG A 395 25.34 -12.02 -31.47
C ARG A 395 26.64 -12.79 -31.61
N ASN A 396 27.63 -12.45 -30.79
CA ASN A 396 28.88 -13.18 -30.68
C ASN A 396 28.73 -14.37 -29.71
N ILE A 397 27.95 -15.38 -30.11
CA ILE A 397 27.66 -16.57 -29.28
C ILE A 397 28.91 -17.27 -28.72
N PRO A 398 30.02 -17.42 -29.46
CA PRO A 398 31.24 -18.00 -28.90
C PRO A 398 31.81 -17.21 -27.72
N LEU A 399 31.84 -15.87 -27.83
CA LEU A 399 32.30 -14.99 -26.76
C LEU A 399 31.34 -15.04 -25.56
N GLU A 400 30.02 -14.99 -25.81
CA GLU A 400 28.99 -15.11 -24.78
C GLU A 400 29.15 -16.39 -23.96
N LYS A 401 29.33 -17.54 -24.62
CA LYS A 401 29.56 -18.83 -23.95
C LYS A 401 30.81 -18.83 -23.07
N LYS A 402 31.91 -18.25 -23.56
CA LYS A 402 33.17 -18.16 -22.80
C LYS A 402 32.99 -17.33 -21.54
N ILE A 403 32.42 -16.13 -21.66
CA ILE A 403 32.21 -15.21 -20.53
C ILE A 403 31.18 -15.78 -19.56
N HIS A 404 30.08 -16.36 -20.06
CA HIS A 404 29.06 -16.99 -19.22
C HIS A 404 29.64 -18.12 -18.38
N ALA A 405 30.45 -19.01 -18.98
CA ALA A 405 31.12 -20.09 -18.25
C ALA A 405 32.07 -19.56 -17.17
N GLU A 406 32.80 -18.49 -17.49
CA GLU A 406 33.71 -17.86 -16.54
C GLU A 406 32.97 -17.24 -15.34
N ILE A 407 31.91 -16.46 -15.57
CA ILE A 407 31.11 -15.86 -14.48
C ILE A 407 30.42 -16.96 -13.67
N THR A 408 29.87 -17.98 -14.35
CA THR A 408 29.27 -19.16 -13.68
C THR A 408 30.26 -19.82 -12.73
N GLN A 409 31.52 -19.94 -13.12
CA GLN A 409 32.57 -20.52 -12.29
C GLN A 409 32.97 -19.59 -11.14
N VAL A 410 33.17 -18.30 -11.39
CA VAL A 410 33.55 -17.30 -10.37
C VAL A 410 32.48 -17.16 -9.30
N LEU A 411 31.20 -17.13 -9.69
CA LEU A 411 30.06 -17.01 -8.78
C LEU A 411 29.55 -18.35 -8.23
N ALA A 412 30.11 -19.47 -8.70
CA ALA A 412 29.63 -20.82 -8.39
C ALA A 412 28.11 -20.97 -8.59
N LEU A 413 27.61 -20.56 -9.76
CA LEU A 413 26.18 -20.60 -10.06
C LEU A 413 25.69 -22.04 -10.24
N ARG A 414 24.54 -22.34 -9.65
CA ARG A 414 23.86 -23.64 -9.76
C ARG A 414 22.37 -23.49 -10.01
N SER A 415 21.73 -24.56 -10.45
CA SER A 415 20.26 -24.64 -10.43
C SER A 415 19.72 -24.75 -8.99
N PRO A 416 18.48 -24.31 -8.74
CA PRO A 416 17.84 -24.52 -7.46
C PRO A 416 17.58 -26.00 -7.20
N ASN A 417 17.70 -26.40 -5.94
CA ASN A 417 17.42 -27.76 -5.50
C ASN A 417 15.91 -27.98 -5.28
N LEU A 418 15.50 -29.23 -5.08
CA LEU A 418 14.08 -29.59 -4.92
C LEU A 418 13.45 -28.92 -3.68
N GLY A 419 14.19 -28.77 -2.58
CA GLY A 419 13.70 -28.12 -1.36
C GLY A 419 13.38 -26.65 -1.58
N GLU A 420 14.31 -25.92 -2.21
CA GLU A 420 14.14 -24.50 -2.57
C GLU A 420 12.93 -24.29 -3.48
N LYS A 421 12.71 -25.19 -4.45
CA LYS A 421 11.54 -25.13 -5.34
C LYS A 421 10.20 -25.34 -4.61
N ILE A 422 10.19 -26.13 -3.53
CA ILE A 422 9.00 -26.38 -2.72
C ILE A 422 8.73 -25.21 -1.76
N GLU A 423 9.78 -24.56 -1.28
CA GLU A 423 9.72 -23.46 -0.29
C GLU A 423 9.42 -22.10 -0.93
N CYS A 424 9.58 -21.96 -2.24
CA CYS A 424 9.21 -20.76 -2.98
C CYS A 424 7.73 -20.78 -3.41
N GLU A 425 7.07 -19.61 -3.43
CA GLU A 425 5.70 -19.47 -3.95
C GLU A 425 5.62 -19.52 -5.48
N TYR A 426 6.73 -19.25 -6.16
CA TYR A 426 6.81 -19.11 -7.60
C TYR A 426 7.80 -20.10 -8.19
N ASP A 427 7.66 -20.40 -9.49
CA ASP A 427 8.59 -21.29 -10.18
C ASP A 427 9.96 -20.63 -10.33
N ILE A 428 10.95 -21.17 -9.62
CA ILE A 428 12.33 -20.73 -9.68
C ILE A 428 13.20 -21.61 -10.57
N SER A 429 12.63 -22.54 -11.35
CA SER A 429 13.42 -23.55 -12.08
C SER A 429 14.47 -23.00 -13.04
N HIS A 430 14.29 -21.77 -13.51
CA HIS A 430 15.20 -21.08 -14.42
C HIS A 430 16.24 -20.18 -13.72
N GLU A 431 16.09 -19.99 -12.41
CA GLU A 431 16.99 -19.14 -11.62
C GLU A 431 18.40 -19.73 -11.50
N LYS A 432 19.40 -18.86 -11.38
CA LYS A 432 20.79 -19.26 -11.11
C LYS A 432 21.16 -18.86 -9.69
N VAL A 433 21.25 -19.84 -8.80
CA VAL A 433 21.52 -19.64 -7.38
C VAL A 433 23.02 -19.55 -7.14
N LEU A 434 23.44 -18.60 -6.31
CA LEU A 434 24.83 -18.50 -5.82
C LEU A 434 25.09 -19.58 -4.77
N ALA A 435 25.92 -20.58 -5.09
CA ALA A 435 26.12 -21.72 -4.19
C ALA A 435 26.80 -21.35 -2.86
N ASN A 436 27.59 -20.27 -2.84
CA ASN A 436 28.43 -19.89 -1.71
C ASN A 436 27.84 -18.79 -0.82
N LEU A 437 26.63 -18.31 -1.11
CA LEU A 437 25.93 -17.27 -0.34
C LEU A 437 24.70 -17.88 0.33
N HIS A 438 24.70 -17.97 1.66
CA HIS A 438 23.57 -18.54 2.42
C HIS A 438 22.90 -17.53 3.35
N ASN A 439 23.60 -16.47 3.74
CA ASN A 439 23.11 -15.44 4.64
C ASN A 439 23.71 -14.06 4.27
N GLU A 440 23.25 -13.02 4.96
CA GLU A 440 23.76 -11.65 4.78
C GLU A 440 25.27 -11.53 5.08
N ASP A 441 25.81 -12.32 6.00
CA ASP A 441 27.22 -12.24 6.39
C ASP A 441 28.15 -12.69 5.25
N ASP A 442 27.71 -13.61 4.41
CA ASP A 442 28.48 -14.06 3.25
C ASP A 442 28.56 -12.97 2.15
N LEU A 443 27.68 -11.95 2.15
CA LEU A 443 27.72 -10.84 1.19
C LEU A 443 29.04 -10.07 1.28
N ALA A 444 29.68 -9.99 2.46
CA ALA A 444 30.98 -9.36 2.61
C ALA A 444 32.05 -9.97 1.68
N LYS A 445 31.97 -11.28 1.40
CA LYS A 445 32.88 -11.96 0.47
C LYS A 445 32.62 -11.53 -0.97
N LEU A 446 31.35 -11.33 -1.35
CA LEU A 446 30.96 -10.82 -2.67
C LEU A 446 31.57 -9.42 -2.89
N TYR A 447 31.36 -8.50 -1.95
CA TYR A 447 31.88 -7.14 -2.03
C TYR A 447 33.42 -7.08 -2.04
N LYS A 448 34.10 -7.81 -1.14
CA LYS A 448 35.56 -7.70 -0.99
C LYS A 448 36.35 -8.47 -2.05
N ASN A 449 35.86 -9.61 -2.52
CA ASN A 449 36.64 -10.52 -3.36
C ASN A 449 36.18 -10.56 -4.81
N ILE A 450 34.87 -10.42 -5.07
CA ILE A 450 34.29 -10.69 -6.39
C ILE A 450 34.08 -9.39 -7.17
N LEU A 451 33.47 -8.36 -6.57
CA LEU A 451 33.22 -7.10 -7.27
C LEU A 451 34.49 -6.43 -7.83
N PRO A 452 35.64 -6.39 -7.12
CA PRO A 452 36.87 -5.82 -7.67
C PRO A 452 37.42 -6.58 -8.89
N LEU A 453 37.10 -7.87 -9.03
CA LEU A 453 37.48 -8.64 -10.22
C LEU A 453 36.61 -8.27 -11.43
N PHE A 454 35.34 -7.94 -11.20
CA PHE A 454 34.40 -7.53 -12.24
C PHE A 454 34.68 -6.09 -12.70
N GLU A 455 34.98 -5.18 -11.78
CA GLU A 455 35.39 -3.80 -12.08
C GLU A 455 36.65 -3.76 -12.95
N LYS A 456 37.68 -4.57 -12.64
CA LYS A 456 38.91 -4.67 -13.46
C LYS A 456 38.67 -5.12 -14.90
N ARG A 457 37.50 -5.70 -15.19
CA ARG A 457 37.12 -6.22 -16.50
C ARG A 457 36.01 -5.41 -17.16
N ASP A 458 35.68 -4.25 -16.61
CA ASP A 458 34.60 -3.37 -17.07
C ASP A 458 33.23 -4.08 -17.12
N TRP A 459 33.01 -5.07 -16.24
CA TRP A 459 31.71 -5.73 -16.10
C TRP A 459 30.84 -4.95 -15.14
N LYS A 460 29.63 -4.59 -15.61
CA LYS A 460 28.68 -3.82 -14.80
C LYS A 460 27.93 -4.74 -13.84
N VAL A 461 27.64 -4.23 -12.65
CA VAL A 461 26.89 -4.95 -11.62
C VAL A 461 25.66 -4.14 -11.21
N GLU A 462 24.51 -4.79 -11.13
CA GLU A 462 23.24 -4.22 -10.65
C GLU A 462 22.70 -5.07 -9.49
N PHE A 463 22.18 -4.44 -8.43
CA PHE A 463 21.54 -5.12 -7.30
C PHE A 463 20.04 -4.78 -7.28
N THR A 464 19.18 -5.80 -7.32
CA THR A 464 17.72 -5.62 -7.34
C THR A 464 17.14 -5.64 -5.92
N HIS A 465 17.57 -6.59 -5.07
CA HIS A 465 16.99 -6.76 -3.75
C HIS A 465 17.66 -5.86 -2.69
N PRO A 466 16.91 -5.21 -1.78
CA PRO A 466 17.46 -4.36 -0.71
C PRO A 466 18.34 -5.06 0.32
N VAL A 467 18.50 -6.38 0.25
CA VAL A 467 19.37 -7.18 1.14
C VAL A 467 20.84 -7.00 0.79
N TYR A 468 21.13 -6.66 -0.47
CA TYR A 468 22.48 -6.36 -0.95
C TYR A 468 22.87 -4.96 -0.48
N GLN A 469 23.14 -4.84 0.82
CA GLN A 469 23.67 -3.63 1.42
C GLN A 469 25.18 -3.74 1.57
N GLU A 470 25.91 -2.82 0.96
CA GLU A 470 27.35 -2.71 1.20
C GLU A 470 27.58 -2.16 2.61
N ILE A 471 28.17 -2.98 3.48
CA ILE A 471 28.43 -2.62 4.88
C ILE A 471 29.70 -1.78 4.92
N ILE A 472 29.56 -0.54 5.37
CA ILE A 472 30.67 0.38 5.62
C ILE A 472 30.85 0.50 7.13
N ASP A 473 32.05 0.26 7.63
CA ASP A 473 32.36 0.46 9.04
C ASP A 473 32.51 1.96 9.33
N ALA A 474 31.93 2.42 10.44
CA ALA A 474 32.06 3.80 10.90
C ALA A 474 33.52 4.23 11.13
N ASP A 475 34.45 3.29 11.33
CA ASP A 475 35.89 3.56 11.47
C ASP A 475 36.59 3.84 10.12
N GLU A 476 35.98 3.47 9.00
CA GLU A 476 36.52 3.70 7.65
C GLU A 476 36.13 5.08 7.09
N VAL A 477 35.13 5.76 7.68
CA VAL A 477 34.59 7.04 7.22
C VAL A 477 35.00 8.22 8.10
N GLU A 478 35.17 9.38 7.47
CA GLU A 478 35.46 10.64 8.19
C GLU A 478 34.18 11.32 8.65
N TRP A 479 34.16 11.80 9.90
CA TRP A 479 33.01 12.49 10.49
C TRP A 479 33.26 14.00 10.50
N PHE A 480 32.22 14.78 10.21
CA PHE A 480 32.32 16.24 10.19
C PHE A 480 31.14 16.91 10.90
N SER A 481 31.43 18.07 11.51
CA SER A 481 30.44 18.97 12.12
C SER A 481 30.61 20.37 11.56
N GLU A 482 29.50 20.97 11.13
CA GLU A 482 29.44 22.36 10.70
C GLU A 482 28.38 23.10 11.50
N VAL A 483 28.72 24.32 11.96
CA VAL A 483 27.80 25.19 12.68
C VAL A 483 27.86 26.58 12.06
N GLU A 484 26.72 27.04 11.56
CA GLU A 484 26.55 28.37 10.98
C GLU A 484 25.63 29.21 11.88
N GLU A 485 26.02 30.44 12.19
CA GLU A 485 25.14 31.41 12.85
C GLU A 485 24.13 31.96 11.83
N ARG A 486 22.83 31.82 12.11
CA ARG A 486 21.74 32.32 11.25
C ARG A 486 20.83 33.25 12.06
N GLY A 487 21.09 34.55 11.94
CA GLY A 487 20.33 35.60 12.63
C GLY A 487 20.75 35.76 14.10
N ASN A 488 20.02 36.59 14.86
CA ASN A 488 20.49 37.04 16.18
C ASN A 488 20.54 35.94 17.27
N ASP A 489 19.82 34.81 17.14
CA ASP A 489 19.69 33.84 18.25
C ASP A 489 19.63 32.34 17.84
N PHE A 490 19.81 32.03 16.56
CA PHE A 490 19.72 30.64 16.06
C PHE A 490 20.98 30.21 15.31
N PHE A 491 21.35 28.94 15.52
CA PHE A 491 22.45 28.27 14.84
C PHE A 491 21.87 27.17 13.96
N SER A 492 22.45 27.02 12.77
CA SER A 492 22.22 25.91 11.88
C SER A 492 23.38 24.92 12.07
N TYR A 493 23.08 23.74 12.60
CA TYR A 493 24.05 22.70 12.90
C TYR A 493 23.89 21.51 11.94
N GLN A 494 24.99 21.06 11.35
CA GLN A 494 25.05 19.90 10.46
C GLN A 494 26.06 18.89 11.01
N LEU A 495 25.65 17.63 11.04
CA LEU A 495 26.51 16.50 11.37
C LEU A 495 26.40 15.45 10.28
N GLY A 496 27.53 15.03 9.75
CA GLY A 496 27.58 14.07 8.66
C GLY A 496 28.86 13.26 8.61
N ILE A 497 28.87 12.35 7.64
CA ILE A 497 30.03 11.53 7.25
C ILE A 497 30.38 11.82 5.79
N LEU A 498 31.66 11.64 5.46
CA LEU A 498 32.16 11.69 4.09
C LEU A 498 32.30 10.26 3.57
N ILE A 499 31.57 9.93 2.50
CA ILE A 499 31.65 8.65 1.79
C ILE A 499 31.94 8.97 0.32
N ASP A 500 33.05 8.46 -0.21
CA ASP A 500 33.48 8.70 -1.59
C ASP A 500 33.52 10.20 -1.98
N GLY A 501 33.85 11.07 -1.02
CA GLY A 501 33.87 12.53 -1.18
C GLY A 501 32.50 13.21 -1.15
N LYS A 502 31.39 12.46 -1.01
CA LYS A 502 30.04 13.00 -0.82
C LYS A 502 29.70 13.15 0.67
N GLN A 503 29.11 14.28 1.05
CA GLN A 503 28.61 14.53 2.40
C GLN A 503 27.25 13.86 2.61
N VAL A 504 27.13 13.01 3.62
CA VAL A 504 25.85 12.39 4.03
C VAL A 504 25.50 12.84 5.44
N SER A 505 24.31 13.42 5.62
CA SER A 505 23.83 13.83 6.95
C SER A 505 23.42 12.62 7.79
N ILE A 506 23.89 12.56 9.03
CA ILE A 506 23.60 11.46 9.97
C ILE A 506 22.31 11.71 10.76
N VAL A 507 21.85 12.97 10.82
CA VAL A 507 20.68 13.34 11.62
C VAL A 507 19.42 12.56 11.23
N PRO A 508 19.05 12.44 9.93
CA PRO A 508 17.89 11.63 9.52
C PRO A 508 18.08 10.14 9.84
N LEU A 509 19.31 9.63 9.68
CA LEU A 509 19.66 8.22 9.92
C LEU A 509 19.46 7.85 11.39
N VAL A 510 19.93 8.71 12.29
CA VAL A 510 19.77 8.51 13.74
C VAL A 510 18.33 8.76 14.18
N ALA A 511 17.60 9.69 13.55
CA ALA A 511 16.17 9.86 13.79
C ALA A 511 15.37 8.60 13.40
N GLU A 512 15.71 7.94 12.29
CA GLU A 512 15.12 6.66 11.90
C GLU A 512 15.50 5.53 12.86
N LEU A 513 16.77 5.47 13.28
CA LEU A 513 17.24 4.52 14.29
C LEU A 513 16.45 4.67 15.61
N ILE A 514 16.21 5.89 16.07
CA ILE A 514 15.38 6.19 17.26
C ILE A 514 13.94 5.72 17.07
N ALA A 515 13.40 5.74 15.84
CA ALA A 515 12.05 5.27 15.57
C ALA A 515 11.94 3.73 15.57
N ARG A 516 13.03 3.03 15.21
CA ARG A 516 13.13 1.55 15.24
C ARG A 516 13.44 1.01 16.64
N LEU A 517 14.20 1.76 17.44
CA LEU A 517 14.55 1.39 18.82
C LEU A 517 13.47 1.87 19.81
N ASP A 518 13.24 1.09 20.87
CA ASP A 518 12.36 1.52 21.96
C ASP A 518 13.03 2.67 22.73
N LYS A 519 12.49 3.88 22.59
CA LYS A 519 13.00 5.12 23.20
C LYS A 519 13.31 4.98 24.69
N ASN A 520 12.56 4.14 25.40
CA ASN A 520 12.70 3.97 26.86
C ASN A 520 13.80 2.98 27.24
N LYS A 521 14.40 2.26 26.27
CA LYS A 521 15.42 1.23 26.51
C LYS A 521 16.80 1.60 25.96
N ILE A 522 16.92 2.66 25.17
CA ILE A 522 18.16 3.03 24.47
C ILE A 522 19.33 3.21 25.46
N ASP A 523 19.10 3.86 26.60
CA ASP A 523 20.16 4.09 27.58
C ASP A 523 20.67 2.80 28.23
N ASN A 524 19.82 1.79 28.35
CA ASN A 524 20.15 0.49 28.94
C ASN A 524 20.85 -0.46 27.96
N LEU A 525 20.90 -0.12 26.67
CA LEU A 525 21.60 -0.94 25.69
C LEU A 525 23.12 -0.77 25.84
N PRO A 526 23.89 -1.88 25.80
CA PRO A 526 25.35 -1.82 25.89
C PRO A 526 25.97 -1.01 24.75
N ASP A 527 27.04 -0.27 25.04
CA ASP A 527 27.67 0.63 24.06
C ASP A 527 28.34 -0.12 22.89
N HIS A 528 28.73 -1.38 23.10
CA HIS A 528 29.28 -2.26 22.06
C HIS A 528 28.22 -2.84 21.11
N THR A 529 26.93 -2.58 21.35
CA THR A 529 25.85 -3.02 20.47
C THR A 529 26.05 -2.44 19.08
N VAL A 530 26.14 -3.28 18.06
CA VAL A 530 26.28 -2.82 16.69
C VAL A 530 24.91 -2.47 16.12
N VAL A 531 24.78 -1.28 15.54
CA VAL A 531 23.57 -0.81 14.86
C VAL A 531 23.87 -0.52 13.39
N LYS A 532 22.90 -0.83 12.53
CA LYS A 532 22.95 -0.63 11.08
C LYS A 532 22.05 0.55 10.70
N MET A 533 22.60 1.54 10.02
CA MET A 533 21.88 2.71 9.50
C MET A 533 21.93 2.73 7.97
N PRO A 534 20.78 2.70 7.27
CA PRO A 534 20.76 2.67 5.81
C PRO A 534 21.30 3.99 5.24
N LEU A 535 22.14 3.91 4.22
CA LEU A 535 22.67 5.05 3.48
C LEU A 535 22.07 5.08 2.06
N PRO A 536 22.19 6.20 1.33
CA PRO A 536 21.91 6.23 -0.10
C PRO A 536 22.72 5.20 -0.90
N GLU A 537 22.29 4.88 -2.12
CA GLU A 537 23.00 3.99 -3.05
C GLU A 537 23.17 2.53 -2.57
N GLY A 538 22.33 2.07 -1.63
CA GLY A 538 22.36 0.69 -1.14
C GLY A 538 23.53 0.40 -0.19
N LYS A 539 24.13 1.43 0.38
CA LYS A 539 25.15 1.30 1.43
C LYS A 539 24.49 1.24 2.80
N THR A 540 25.17 0.67 3.79
CA THR A 540 24.72 0.66 5.18
C THR A 540 25.88 0.97 6.10
N LEU A 541 25.73 2.01 6.91
CA LEU A 541 26.69 2.37 7.93
C LEU A 541 26.51 1.45 9.13
N GLN A 542 27.55 0.69 9.45
CA GLN A 542 27.64 -0.07 10.67
C GLN A 542 28.37 0.74 11.72
N VAL A 543 27.71 1.00 12.85
CA VAL A 543 28.28 1.81 13.94
C VAL A 543 27.99 1.18 15.29
N THR A 544 28.92 1.30 16.23
CA THR A 544 28.66 0.95 17.63
C THR A 544 27.70 1.95 18.26
N LEU A 545 26.74 1.45 19.03
CA LEU A 545 25.70 2.28 19.63
C LEU A 545 26.32 3.38 20.50
N GLY A 546 27.41 3.09 21.21
CA GLY A 546 28.15 4.05 22.02
C GLY A 546 28.56 5.32 21.25
N ARG A 547 28.94 5.18 19.97
CA ARG A 547 29.36 6.33 19.13
C ARG A 547 28.21 7.26 18.77
N VAL A 548 27.01 6.73 18.59
CA VAL A 548 25.81 7.51 18.22
C VAL A 548 24.90 7.85 19.40
N LYS A 549 25.08 7.22 20.56
CA LYS A 549 24.30 7.45 21.80
C LYS A 549 24.26 8.92 22.24
N PRO A 550 25.37 9.69 22.21
CA PRO A 550 25.32 11.12 22.54
C PRO A 550 24.38 11.90 21.62
N LEU A 551 24.43 11.64 20.31
CA LEU A 551 23.55 12.28 19.34
C LEU A 551 22.10 11.83 19.52
N ILE A 552 21.85 10.55 19.83
CA ILE A 552 20.51 10.07 20.13
C ILE A 552 19.90 10.84 21.30
N ARG A 553 20.65 11.01 22.40
CA ARG A 553 20.21 11.78 23.57
C ARG A 553 19.89 13.23 23.21
N PHE A 554 20.76 13.86 22.43
CA PHE A 554 20.54 15.21 21.92
C PHE A 554 19.24 15.30 21.10
N LEU A 555 19.04 14.41 20.12
CA LEU A 555 17.85 14.44 19.26
C LEU A 555 16.54 14.15 20.02
N LEU A 556 16.60 13.31 21.07
CA LEU A 556 15.46 13.08 21.96
C LEU A 556 15.07 14.34 22.74
N GLN A 557 16.05 15.13 23.18
CA GLN A 557 15.83 16.41 23.88
C GLN A 557 15.42 17.53 22.91
N TYR A 558 15.93 17.53 21.68
CA TYR A 558 15.61 18.51 20.63
C TYR A 558 14.16 18.38 20.12
N GLY A 559 13.63 17.15 20.06
CA GLY A 559 12.25 16.86 19.67
C GLY A 559 12.14 16.33 18.24
N THR A 560 11.52 15.15 18.10
CA THR A 560 11.58 14.36 16.85
C THR A 560 10.54 14.70 15.79
N ARG A 561 9.80 15.83 15.90
CA ARG A 561 8.63 16.10 15.03
C ARG A 561 8.97 16.55 13.61
N HIS A 562 10.21 17.01 13.35
CA HIS A 562 10.62 17.56 12.05
C HIS A 562 11.96 16.98 11.50
N LEU A 563 12.51 15.93 12.12
CA LEU A 563 13.87 15.46 11.85
C LEU A 563 14.04 14.57 10.59
N LYS A 564 12.97 14.16 9.93
CA LYS A 564 13.07 13.18 8.82
C LYS A 564 13.61 13.79 7.52
N ASP A 565 13.33 15.07 7.28
CA ASP A 565 13.69 15.76 6.04
C ASP A 565 14.68 16.92 6.27
N GLU A 566 15.05 17.19 7.54
CA GLU A 566 15.99 18.24 7.90
C GLU A 566 17.43 17.73 7.85
N THR A 567 18.21 18.24 6.90
CA THR A 567 19.66 17.98 6.81
C THR A 567 20.46 18.77 7.84
N ARG A 568 19.90 19.89 8.31
CA ARG A 568 20.50 20.83 9.26
C ARG A 568 19.53 21.11 10.41
N LEU A 569 20.03 21.01 11.64
CA LEU A 569 19.29 21.26 12.88
C LEU A 569 19.30 22.75 13.22
N ARG A 570 18.15 23.31 13.58
CA ARG A 570 18.03 24.70 14.05
C ARG A 570 18.12 24.75 15.58
N ILE A 571 19.31 25.03 16.08
CA ILE A 571 19.65 25.00 17.50
C ILE A 571 19.63 26.43 18.06
N SER A 572 19.07 26.62 19.25
CA SER A 572 19.14 27.90 19.99
C SER A 572 20.41 28.02 20.84
N ARG A 573 20.80 29.24 21.27
CA ARG A 573 22.02 29.47 22.08
C ARG A 573 22.13 28.56 23.31
N TYR A 574 21.05 28.32 24.05
CA TYR A 574 21.09 27.46 25.24
C TYR A 574 21.27 25.97 24.90
N GLN A 575 20.79 25.53 23.74
CA GLN A 575 20.94 24.15 23.27
C GLN A 575 22.36 23.85 22.73
N LEU A 576 23.15 24.88 22.40
CA LEU A 576 24.57 24.70 22.05
C LEU A 576 25.38 24.04 23.18
N ILE A 577 24.98 24.23 24.45
CA ILE A 577 25.63 23.59 25.59
C ILE A 577 25.48 22.07 25.53
N LEU A 578 24.27 21.59 25.24
CA LEU A 578 23.97 20.16 25.05
C LEU A 578 24.71 19.57 23.83
N MET A 579 24.89 20.41 22.80
CA MET A 579 25.65 20.03 21.61
C MET A 579 27.14 19.83 21.93
N ARG A 580 27.73 20.64 22.81
CA ARG A 580 29.13 20.48 23.24
C ARG A 580 29.36 19.13 23.92
N GLU A 581 28.46 18.69 24.80
CA GLU A 581 28.57 17.37 25.44
C GLU A 581 28.52 16.25 24.40
N THR A 582 27.65 16.41 23.41
CA THR A 582 27.52 15.47 22.29
C THR A 582 28.79 15.42 21.44
N GLU A 583 29.36 16.59 21.09
CA GLU A 583 30.61 16.67 20.34
C GLU A 583 31.80 16.11 21.13
N GLN A 584 31.92 16.42 22.42
CA GLN A 584 33.01 15.90 23.26
C GLN A 584 32.93 14.38 23.40
N ALA A 585 31.73 13.84 23.60
CA ALA A 585 31.52 12.40 23.63
C ALA A 585 31.83 11.76 22.27
N MET A 586 31.42 12.38 21.16
CA MET A 586 31.75 11.91 19.81
C MET A 586 33.26 11.96 19.51
N LEU A 587 33.95 13.02 19.90
CA LEU A 587 35.40 13.17 19.75
C LEU A 587 36.17 12.12 20.56
N ALA A 588 35.73 11.82 21.78
CA ALA A 588 36.35 10.78 22.60
C ALA A 588 36.21 9.38 21.98
N ILE A 589 35.23 9.20 21.09
CA ILE A 589 34.90 7.90 20.47
C ILE A 589 35.33 7.85 18.99
N SER A 590 35.67 8.98 18.35
CA SER A 590 36.04 9.05 16.94
C SER A 590 37.40 9.69 16.70
N ALA A 591 38.31 8.95 16.06
CA ALA A 591 39.67 9.41 15.79
C ALA A 591 39.79 10.42 14.63
N ARG A 592 38.74 10.60 13.82
CA ARG A 592 38.73 11.40 12.57
C ARG A 592 37.52 12.34 12.49
N TRP A 593 37.49 13.35 13.37
CA TRP A 593 36.44 14.36 13.43
C TRP A 593 36.95 15.74 12.99
N LEU A 594 36.25 16.41 12.06
CA LEU A 594 36.58 17.75 11.56
C LEU A 594 35.49 18.78 11.90
N GLY A 595 35.88 19.96 12.40
CA GLY A 595 35.03 21.17 12.37
C GLY A 595 34.75 21.94 13.68
N ALA A 596 34.20 23.16 13.50
CA ALA A 596 33.65 24.13 14.48
C ALA A 596 34.59 24.78 15.55
N GLU A 597 35.83 25.12 15.19
CA GLU A 597 36.84 25.71 16.11
C GLU A 597 36.40 27.00 16.83
N THR A 598 35.67 27.88 16.14
CA THR A 598 35.30 29.23 16.63
C THR A 598 34.21 29.19 17.70
N ILE A 599 33.14 28.42 17.45
CA ILE A 599 32.03 28.24 18.42
C ILE A 599 32.49 27.37 19.60
N ARG A 600 33.39 26.39 19.38
CA ARG A 600 34.05 25.66 20.47
C ARG A 600 34.79 26.58 21.43
N ARG A 601 35.51 27.59 20.91
CA ARG A 601 36.20 28.58 21.74
C ARG A 601 35.23 29.40 22.59
N GLN A 602 34.12 29.85 22.00
CA GLN A 602 33.07 30.59 22.70
C GLN A 602 32.35 29.73 23.77
N LEU A 603 32.02 28.47 23.44
CA LEU A 603 31.41 27.54 24.39
C LEU A 603 32.34 27.13 25.53
N ASN A 604 33.65 27.01 25.24
CA ASN A 604 34.66 26.78 26.27
C ASN A 604 34.73 27.98 27.23
N GLN A 605 34.72 29.22 26.74
CA GLN A 605 34.71 30.42 27.60
C GLN A 605 33.53 30.44 28.57
N LEU A 606 32.32 30.07 28.11
CA LEU A 606 31.10 30.05 28.94
C LEU A 606 31.13 29.00 30.04
N THR A 607 31.72 27.85 29.75
CA THR A 607 31.70 26.68 30.65
C THR A 607 32.92 26.61 31.56
N SER A 608 34.01 27.33 31.25
CA SER A 608 35.20 27.42 32.11
C SER A 608 35.11 28.51 33.19
N LEU A 609 34.06 29.33 33.21
CA LEU A 609 33.90 30.41 34.16
C LEU A 609 33.40 29.90 35.51
N THR A 610 34.32 29.81 36.48
CA THR A 610 34.03 29.51 37.89
C THR A 610 33.77 30.76 38.74
N SER A 611 34.08 31.96 38.23
CA SER A 611 33.78 33.25 38.87
C SER A 611 33.55 34.34 37.83
N LEU A 612 32.61 35.27 38.09
CA LEU A 612 32.32 36.40 37.21
C LEU A 612 33.37 37.51 37.44
N PRO A 613 33.86 38.16 36.37
CA PRO A 613 34.73 39.32 36.53
C PRO A 613 33.96 40.44 37.24
N ASN A 614 34.63 41.14 38.18
CA ASN A 614 34.04 42.31 38.82
C ASN A 614 34.08 43.50 37.85
N ILE A 615 32.94 44.11 37.57
CA ILE A 615 32.80 45.14 36.53
C ILE A 615 32.58 46.49 37.19
N GLU A 616 33.40 47.48 36.82
CA GLU A 616 33.27 48.84 37.36
C GLU A 616 31.89 49.43 37.08
N VAL A 617 31.34 50.11 38.08
CA VAL A 617 30.02 50.74 37.99
C VAL A 617 30.08 51.88 36.96
N PRO A 618 29.15 51.93 35.96
CA PRO A 618 29.14 52.99 34.97
C PRO A 618 29.07 54.38 35.60
N SER A 619 29.83 55.33 35.05
CA SER A 619 29.97 56.69 35.59
C SER A 619 28.66 57.48 35.70
N GLY A 620 27.61 57.11 34.95
CA GLY A 620 26.29 57.72 35.02
C GLY A 620 25.38 57.19 36.15
N LEU A 621 25.84 56.23 36.96
CA LEU A 621 25.05 55.68 38.06
C LEU A 621 25.45 56.35 39.38
N GLU A 622 24.68 57.35 39.82
CA GLU A 622 24.95 58.16 41.03
C GLU A 622 24.63 57.44 42.35
N THR A 623 24.46 56.12 42.34
CA THR A 623 24.01 55.32 43.50
C THR A 623 25.09 54.31 43.89
N SER A 624 25.34 54.13 45.19
CA SER A 624 26.22 53.06 45.69
C SER A 624 25.49 51.71 45.61
N LEU A 625 26.01 50.78 44.80
CA LEU A 625 25.47 49.43 44.70
C LEU A 625 25.83 48.60 45.94
N ARG A 626 24.84 47.90 46.51
CA ARG A 626 25.06 46.86 47.53
C ARG A 626 25.69 45.62 46.87
N ASP A 627 26.33 44.76 47.65
CA ASP A 627 27.08 43.59 47.14
C ASP A 627 26.29 42.74 46.14
N TYR A 628 25.02 42.40 46.44
CA TYR A 628 24.18 41.63 45.52
C TYR A 628 23.81 42.38 44.22
N GLN A 629 23.80 43.72 44.26
CA GLN A 629 23.54 44.55 43.08
C GLN A 629 24.78 44.65 42.19
N GLN A 630 25.96 44.65 42.80
CA GLN A 630 27.23 44.54 42.08
C GLN A 630 27.35 43.16 41.40
N GLU A 631 26.97 42.08 42.09
CA GLU A 631 26.86 40.74 41.49
C GLU A 631 25.84 40.70 40.34
N GLY A 632 24.69 41.35 40.51
CA GLY A 632 23.69 41.50 39.45
C GLY A 632 24.22 42.26 38.23
N LEU A 633 24.97 43.34 38.44
CA LEU A 633 25.63 44.09 37.36
C LEU A 633 26.66 43.23 36.63
N ASN A 634 27.48 42.48 37.37
CA ASN A 634 28.46 41.55 36.81
C ASN A 634 27.78 40.50 35.93
N TRP A 635 26.66 39.93 36.38
CA TRP A 635 25.84 39.00 35.61
C TRP A 635 25.27 39.61 34.32
N LEU A 636 24.70 40.81 34.40
CA LEU A 636 24.07 41.47 33.24
C LEU A 636 25.10 41.83 32.16
N GLN A 637 26.25 42.36 32.56
CA GLN A 637 27.32 42.70 31.64
C GLN A 637 28.00 41.46 31.06
N PHE A 638 28.14 40.39 31.85
CA PHE A 638 28.60 39.11 31.36
C PHE A 638 27.66 38.54 30.29
N LEU A 639 26.35 38.49 30.57
CA LEU A 639 25.35 38.03 29.60
C LEU A 639 25.34 38.88 28.32
N ARG A 640 25.58 40.20 28.45
CA ARG A 640 25.74 41.12 27.31
C ARG A 640 26.98 40.80 26.47
N LEU A 641 28.14 40.64 27.10
CA LEU A 641 29.41 40.33 26.42
C LEU A 641 29.37 38.95 25.76
N SER A 642 28.73 37.98 26.40
CA SER A 642 28.57 36.64 25.87
C SER A 642 27.45 36.52 24.84
N GLN A 643 26.61 37.55 24.67
CA GLN A 643 25.43 37.53 23.79
C GLN A 643 24.41 36.42 24.16
N PHE A 644 24.27 36.09 25.45
CA PHE A 644 23.38 35.00 25.95
C PHE A 644 22.01 35.46 26.46
N GLY A 645 21.61 36.73 26.24
CA GLY A 645 20.30 37.20 26.65
C GLY A 645 19.82 38.42 25.87
N GLY A 646 18.50 38.55 25.74
CA GLY A 646 17.77 39.66 25.11
C GLY A 646 17.91 41.01 25.82
N CYS A 647 19.12 41.36 26.25
CA CYS A 647 19.47 42.72 26.63
C CYS A 647 19.53 43.52 25.35
N TRP A 648 18.52 44.37 25.15
CA TRP A 648 18.42 45.31 24.03
C TRP A 648 19.79 45.91 23.74
N GLN A 649 20.26 45.78 22.49
CA GLN A 649 21.30 46.66 21.96
C GLN A 649 20.76 48.09 22.00
N MET A 650 20.84 48.75 23.16
CA MET A 650 20.88 50.20 23.17
C MET A 650 22.31 50.59 22.81
N THR A 651 22.52 50.75 21.52
CA THR A 651 23.50 51.71 21.01
C THR A 651 23.14 53.07 21.61
N TRP A 652 23.86 53.49 22.65
CA TRP A 652 23.90 54.90 23.01
C TRP A 652 24.89 55.56 22.04
N ALA A 653 24.37 56.50 21.26
CA ALA A 653 25.17 57.41 20.42
C ALA A 653 25.96 58.39 21.30
#